data_AF-A0A8J6MTX7-F1
#
_entry.id   AF-A0A8J6MTX7-F1
#
_cell.length_a   1.000
_cell.length_b   1.000
_cell.length_c   1.000
_cell.angle_alpha   90.00
_cell.angle_beta   90.00
_cell.angle_gamma   90.00
#
_symmetry.space_group_name_H-M   'P 1'
#
loop_
_entity.id
_entity.type
_entity.pdbx_description
1 polymer ?
#
loop_
_entity_poly.entity_id
_entity_poly.type
_entity_poly.pdbx_seq_one_letter_code
_entity_poly.pdbx_strand_id
1 'polypeptide(L)'
;MNIVNKLTLRQLKLNKRRTLVTIIGVIISVAMITAVATLGFSFMNLLQRAEMASSGKWHVLYKSVTAEQLKSVESDKQTIKLMVSRDVGYAKLDGAMHRDKPYLYVKEYNSLGFENFPIELLEGRLPTASNELVISEHILTNSGVHYKIGETLKIAVGERQLTEDAKEQPGEPLPDGLTQNYPLQQEGNKVVERLKNLTSRSYTIVGVIARPVWEPTWSPGSTVLSYVDQASLREGETVDASVAVKDINRKMFNYAEQLAKTNRITKVIFNHSLLRYYGVIENDGFQTTLYTFAGIVILIIMIGSVSLIYNAFAISVSERSRYLGMLSSIGATRKQKKHSVFFEGAVIGMISIPLGIIGGIAGIGLTLIGVNPILQGVMGIKENFHLIVSPTSVLIAIVLSLITIYISTYIPARRAARISPVEAIRQTQDIKLSSKNVKTSKLTRRLFGFEAELGLKNLKRNKRRYRATVISLIISLVLFLSMSAFTLYLQKSLQMTQDNVNFDLRVTTYNIPMDQSNKLFGQIETLDKIDQHNRIYSVEASTLISKEKTADFLQWEQERLADGTEAPHLYNVTINALEDDSFEQYVKEVGANPADFRDVQQPTAIVIDAVKFRDDNLNKYVETKSVKLNVGEGLELNYDNEDKQVEEKLASLRVGALTGRLPMGILEKGRSAALSVVMSKSSFDAILQQNP
;
A
#
# COMPACT_ATOMS: atom_id res chain seq x y z
N MET A 1 -40.24 -9.54 -37.62
CA MET A 1 -40.33 -8.64 -36.44
C MET A 1 -41.78 -8.50 -36.00
N ASN A 2 -42.07 -8.74 -34.72
CA ASN A 2 -43.39 -8.47 -34.12
C ASN A 2 -43.82 -7.02 -34.39
N ILE A 3 -45.07 -6.76 -34.77
CA ILE A 3 -45.60 -5.42 -35.12
C ILE A 3 -45.31 -4.39 -34.01
N VAL A 4 -45.37 -4.85 -32.75
CA VAL A 4 -45.07 -4.06 -31.55
C VAL A 4 -43.64 -3.54 -31.55
N ASN A 5 -42.67 -4.37 -31.96
CA ASN A 5 -41.25 -3.99 -32.02
C ASN A 5 -41.00 -2.95 -33.12
N LYS A 6 -41.67 -3.08 -34.27
CA LYS A 6 -41.57 -2.12 -35.38
C LYS A 6 -42.12 -0.75 -34.96
N LEU A 7 -43.23 -0.74 -34.22
CA LEU A 7 -43.80 0.49 -33.68
C LEU A 7 -42.93 1.10 -32.58
N THR A 8 -42.31 0.29 -31.71
CA THR A 8 -41.34 0.77 -30.71
C THR A 8 -40.17 1.50 -31.38
N LEU A 9 -39.59 0.94 -32.44
CA LEU A 9 -38.49 1.60 -33.18
C LEU A 9 -38.93 2.92 -33.82
N ARG A 10 -40.12 2.96 -34.42
CA ARG A 10 -40.67 4.22 -34.98
C ARG A 10 -40.83 5.27 -33.88
N GLN A 11 -41.32 4.89 -32.71
CA GLN A 11 -41.50 5.80 -31.59
C GLN A 11 -40.17 6.34 -31.04
N LEU A 12 -39.12 5.53 -30.97
CA LEU A 12 -37.78 5.99 -30.63
C LEU A 12 -37.28 7.03 -31.64
N LYS A 13 -37.47 6.79 -32.94
CA LYS A 13 -37.06 7.73 -34.00
C LYS A 13 -37.86 9.03 -34.02
N LEU A 14 -39.14 8.99 -33.62
CA LEU A 14 -39.98 10.19 -33.53
C LEU A 14 -39.58 11.08 -32.34
N ASN A 15 -39.15 10.49 -31.23
CA ASN A 15 -38.82 11.22 -30.00
C ASN A 15 -37.31 11.37 -29.78
N LYS A 16 -36.60 11.88 -30.80
CA LYS A 16 -35.12 11.90 -30.87
C LYS A 16 -34.44 12.45 -29.62
N ARG A 17 -34.89 13.60 -29.11
CA ARG A 17 -34.28 14.26 -27.93
C ARG A 17 -34.33 13.38 -26.69
N ARG A 18 -35.47 12.74 -26.41
CA ARG A 18 -35.64 11.86 -25.25
C ARG A 18 -34.84 10.57 -25.40
N THR A 19 -34.92 9.96 -26.57
CA THR A 19 -34.16 8.75 -26.87
C THR A 19 -32.66 9.03 -26.73
N LEU A 20 -32.18 10.19 -27.18
CA LEU A 20 -30.81 10.63 -26.99
C LEU A 20 -30.45 10.76 -25.50
N VAL A 21 -31.26 11.44 -24.69
CA VAL A 21 -31.02 11.56 -23.23
C VAL A 21 -30.95 10.18 -22.56
N THR A 22 -31.82 9.25 -22.95
CA THR A 22 -31.81 7.89 -22.40
C THR A 22 -30.55 7.13 -22.83
N ILE A 23 -30.16 7.23 -24.11
CA ILE A 23 -28.93 6.63 -24.65
C ILE A 23 -27.71 7.18 -23.92
N ILE A 24 -27.60 8.50 -23.73
CA ILE A 24 -26.48 9.14 -23.01
C ILE A 24 -26.42 8.65 -21.56
N GLY A 25 -27.55 8.62 -20.86
CA GLY A 25 -27.58 8.11 -19.48
C GLY A 25 -27.08 6.66 -19.37
N VAL A 26 -27.48 5.80 -20.32
CA VAL A 26 -26.98 4.41 -20.37
C VAL A 26 -25.49 4.37 -20.76
N ILE A 27 -25.03 5.20 -21.70
CA ILE A 27 -23.60 5.30 -22.08
C ILE A 27 -22.74 5.65 -20.86
N ILE A 28 -23.13 6.68 -20.09
CA ILE A 28 -22.39 7.11 -18.90
C ILE A 28 -22.31 5.98 -17.87
N SER A 29 -23.43 5.29 -17.63
CA SER A 29 -23.47 4.14 -16.73
C SER A 29 -22.55 3.00 -17.17
N VAL A 30 -22.59 2.63 -18.46
CA VAL A 30 -21.70 1.60 -19.03
C VAL A 30 -20.24 2.03 -18.96
N ALA A 31 -19.95 3.31 -19.25
CA ALA A 31 -18.60 3.85 -19.20
C ALA A 31 -18.02 3.78 -17.78
N MET A 32 -18.81 4.11 -16.76
CA MET A 32 -18.41 3.96 -15.35
C MET A 32 -18.10 2.51 -14.97
N ILE A 33 -18.99 1.57 -15.32
CA ILE A 33 -18.79 0.14 -15.05
C ILE A 33 -17.52 -0.37 -15.76
N THR A 34 -17.32 0.03 -17.01
CA THR A 34 -16.16 -0.36 -17.82
C THR A 34 -14.86 0.22 -17.25
N ALA A 35 -14.87 1.50 -16.85
CA ALA A 35 -13.71 2.16 -16.28
C ALA A 35 -13.24 1.45 -15.01
N VAL A 36 -14.15 1.10 -14.10
CA VAL A 36 -13.79 0.38 -12.86
C VAL A 36 -13.28 -1.03 -13.13
N ALA A 37 -13.95 -1.79 -14.01
CA ALA A 37 -13.48 -3.12 -14.37
C ALA A 37 -12.07 -3.06 -14.97
N THR A 38 -11.84 -2.13 -15.91
CA THR A 38 -10.54 -1.99 -16.60
C THR A 38 -9.44 -1.46 -15.68
N LEU A 39 -9.78 -0.54 -14.77
CA LEU A 39 -8.85 -0.01 -13.77
C LEU A 39 -8.34 -1.12 -12.85
N GLY A 40 -9.20 -2.05 -12.42
CA GLY A 40 -8.80 -3.19 -11.58
C GLY A 40 -7.72 -4.07 -12.24
N PHE A 41 -7.90 -4.44 -13.52
CA PHE A 41 -6.90 -5.22 -14.25
C PHE A 41 -5.62 -4.45 -14.52
N SER A 42 -5.74 -3.17 -14.88
CA SER A 42 -4.60 -2.29 -15.08
C SER A 42 -3.78 -2.17 -13.79
N PHE A 43 -4.45 -2.01 -12.63
CA PHE A 43 -3.80 -1.88 -11.34
C PHE A 43 -3.08 -3.16 -10.93
N MET A 44 -3.71 -4.34 -11.12
CA MET A 44 -3.04 -5.61 -10.89
C MET A 44 -1.82 -5.79 -11.79
N ASN A 45 -1.88 -5.37 -13.05
CA ASN A 45 -0.73 -5.41 -13.95
C ASN A 45 0.42 -4.50 -13.49
N LEU A 46 0.11 -3.30 -12.98
CA LEU A 46 1.11 -2.43 -12.38
C LEU A 46 1.81 -3.13 -11.21
N LEU A 47 1.06 -3.73 -10.29
CA LEU A 47 1.64 -4.45 -9.14
C LEU A 47 2.48 -5.65 -9.58
N GLN A 48 2.06 -6.41 -10.60
CA GLN A 48 2.87 -7.48 -11.20
C GLN A 48 4.20 -6.95 -11.73
N ARG A 49 4.18 -5.86 -12.52
CA ARG A 49 5.40 -5.29 -13.10
C ARG A 49 6.31 -4.69 -12.04
N ALA A 50 5.76 -3.99 -11.07
CA ALA A 50 6.51 -3.43 -9.95
C ALA A 50 7.23 -4.54 -9.16
N GLU A 51 6.54 -5.66 -8.88
CA GLU A 51 7.15 -6.82 -8.22
C GLU A 51 8.21 -7.51 -9.09
N MET A 52 7.94 -7.69 -10.39
CA MET A 52 8.95 -8.24 -11.31
C MET A 52 10.20 -7.35 -11.40
N ALA A 53 10.02 -6.03 -11.32
CA ALA A 53 11.12 -5.06 -11.32
C ALA A 53 11.88 -4.99 -9.98
N SER A 54 11.34 -5.53 -8.88
CA SER A 54 11.99 -5.51 -7.56
C SER A 54 12.57 -6.87 -7.14
N SER A 55 11.90 -7.98 -7.46
CA SER A 55 12.27 -9.34 -7.03
C SER A 55 12.57 -10.30 -8.17
N GLY A 56 12.34 -9.88 -9.42
CA GLY A 56 12.56 -10.66 -10.63
C GLY A 56 11.34 -11.49 -11.05
N LYS A 57 11.41 -12.04 -12.27
CA LYS A 57 10.31 -12.76 -12.92
C LYS A 57 10.40 -14.28 -12.70
N TRP A 58 10.12 -14.74 -11.49
CA TRP A 58 10.05 -16.16 -11.14
C TRP A 58 8.86 -16.46 -10.25
N HIS A 59 8.38 -17.71 -10.30
CA HIS A 59 7.23 -18.16 -9.53
C HIS A 59 7.60 -19.22 -8.50
N VAL A 60 8.54 -20.11 -8.84
CA VAL A 60 9.01 -21.20 -7.98
C VAL A 60 10.53 -21.17 -7.95
N LEU A 61 11.12 -21.30 -6.77
CA LEU A 61 12.56 -21.44 -6.56
C LEU A 61 12.82 -22.81 -5.94
N TYR A 62 13.59 -23.62 -6.64
CA TYR A 62 14.16 -24.86 -6.11
C TYR A 62 15.56 -24.54 -5.59
N LYS A 63 15.75 -24.63 -4.27
CA LYS A 63 17.00 -24.23 -3.62
C LYS A 63 18.01 -25.37 -3.60
N SER A 64 19.28 -25.06 -3.79
CA SER A 64 20.40 -26.00 -3.65
C SER A 64 20.22 -27.28 -4.49
N VAL A 65 19.88 -27.12 -5.77
CA VAL A 65 19.74 -28.22 -6.72
C VAL A 65 21.08 -28.63 -7.31
N THR A 66 21.30 -29.93 -7.49
CA THR A 66 22.47 -30.48 -8.21
C THR A 66 22.31 -30.33 -9.72
N ALA A 67 23.40 -30.54 -10.48
CA ALA A 67 23.35 -30.51 -11.94
C ALA A 67 22.36 -31.53 -12.55
N GLU A 68 22.16 -32.69 -11.93
CA GLU A 68 21.17 -33.68 -12.37
C GLU A 68 19.73 -33.21 -12.10
N GLN A 69 19.47 -32.70 -10.89
CA GLN A 69 18.17 -32.15 -10.52
C GLN A 69 17.80 -30.94 -11.37
N LEU A 70 18.77 -30.10 -11.70
CA LEU A 70 18.60 -28.93 -12.57
C LEU A 70 18.06 -29.33 -13.95
N LYS A 71 18.60 -30.40 -14.55
CA LYS A 71 18.10 -30.94 -15.83
C LYS A 71 16.66 -31.45 -15.73
N SER A 72 16.28 -32.07 -14.61
CA SER A 72 14.89 -32.47 -14.37
C SER A 72 13.95 -31.27 -14.27
N VAL A 73 14.38 -30.18 -13.65
CA VAL A 73 13.60 -28.93 -13.57
C VAL A 73 13.51 -28.24 -14.94
N GLU A 74 14.61 -28.22 -15.70
CA GLU A 74 14.67 -27.63 -17.04
C GLU A 74 13.75 -28.37 -18.04
N SER A 75 13.74 -29.69 -17.99
CA SER A 75 12.94 -30.54 -18.89
C SER A 75 11.46 -30.66 -18.50
N ASP A 76 11.06 -30.08 -17.37
CA ASP A 76 9.68 -30.11 -16.92
C ASP A 76 8.75 -29.30 -17.84
N LYS A 77 7.58 -29.86 -18.16
CA LYS A 77 6.59 -29.26 -19.07
C LYS A 77 6.01 -27.91 -18.60
N GLN A 78 6.08 -27.62 -17.30
CA GLN A 78 5.63 -26.35 -16.74
C GLN A 78 6.73 -25.29 -16.75
N THR A 79 8.00 -25.65 -16.92
CA THR A 79 9.12 -24.71 -16.98
C THR A 79 9.13 -23.95 -18.32
N ILE A 80 8.94 -22.62 -18.28
CA ILE A 80 9.11 -21.74 -19.44
C ILE A 80 10.52 -21.15 -19.47
N LYS A 81 10.97 -20.62 -18.33
CA LYS A 81 12.31 -20.06 -18.16
C LYS A 81 12.93 -20.65 -16.90
N LEU A 82 14.21 -21.02 -17.00
CA LEU A 82 15.03 -21.45 -15.89
C LEU A 82 16.14 -20.42 -15.67
N MET A 83 15.99 -19.61 -14.64
CA MET A 83 17.03 -18.71 -14.17
C MET A 83 17.83 -19.42 -13.09
N VAL A 84 19.14 -19.51 -13.31
CA VAL A 84 20.06 -20.15 -12.37
C VAL A 84 20.83 -19.06 -11.66
N SER A 85 20.96 -19.20 -10.35
CA SER A 85 21.80 -18.33 -9.54
C SER A 85 22.61 -19.12 -8.53
N ARG A 86 23.75 -18.57 -8.11
CA ARG A 86 24.59 -19.17 -7.08
C ARG A 86 25.22 -18.09 -6.22
N ASP A 87 25.07 -18.20 -4.91
CA ASP A 87 25.82 -17.38 -3.96
C ASP A 87 27.20 -18.02 -3.80
N VAL A 88 28.24 -17.39 -4.37
CA VAL A 88 29.61 -17.95 -4.37
C VAL A 88 30.32 -17.67 -3.05
N GLY A 89 30.04 -16.50 -2.45
CA GLY A 89 30.58 -16.11 -1.15
C GLY A 89 31.12 -14.68 -1.16
N TYR A 90 32.14 -14.45 -0.34
CA TYR A 90 32.68 -13.13 -0.05
C TYR A 90 34.18 -13.11 -0.26
N ALA A 91 34.69 -12.00 -0.77
CA ALA A 91 36.12 -11.72 -0.81
C ALA A 91 36.41 -10.43 -0.06
N LYS A 92 37.62 -10.27 0.47
CA LYS A 92 38.03 -9.00 1.08
C LYS A 92 38.14 -7.91 0.00
N LEU A 93 37.64 -6.72 0.31
CA LEU A 93 37.82 -5.52 -0.50
C LEU A 93 39.01 -4.72 0.05
N ASP A 94 40.18 -4.93 -0.54
CA ASP A 94 41.39 -4.22 -0.14
C ASP A 94 41.31 -2.74 -0.55
N GLY A 95 41.68 -1.83 0.35
CA GLY A 95 41.66 -0.38 0.12
C GLY A 95 40.31 0.31 0.38
N ALA A 96 39.31 -0.40 0.89
CA ALA A 96 38.03 0.19 1.25
C ALA A 96 38.20 1.30 2.32
N MET A 97 37.73 2.52 2.02
CA MET A 97 37.75 3.64 2.97
C MET A 97 36.76 3.46 4.12
N HIS A 98 35.62 2.80 3.87
CA HIS A 98 34.61 2.54 4.90
C HIS A 98 34.84 1.19 5.58
N ARG A 99 34.93 1.20 6.92
CA ARG A 99 35.12 -0.01 7.73
C ARG A 99 33.91 -0.94 7.74
N ASP A 100 32.73 -0.42 7.41
CA ASP A 100 31.46 -1.12 7.61
C ASP A 100 31.09 -2.06 6.44
N LYS A 101 31.79 -1.93 5.31
CA LYS A 101 31.59 -2.76 4.11
C LYS A 101 32.89 -3.33 3.54
N PRO A 102 33.59 -4.20 4.31
CA PRO A 102 34.94 -4.64 3.98
C PRO A 102 35.01 -5.76 2.94
N TYR A 103 33.87 -6.21 2.40
CA TYR A 103 33.82 -7.34 1.47
C TYR A 103 33.29 -6.98 0.08
N LEU A 104 33.65 -7.82 -0.88
CA LEU A 104 32.95 -8.03 -2.14
C LEU A 104 32.04 -9.24 -1.97
N TYR A 105 30.78 -9.12 -2.38
CA TYR A 105 29.85 -10.23 -2.42
C TYR A 105 29.74 -10.78 -3.85
N VAL A 106 30.16 -12.03 -4.05
CA VAL A 106 30.19 -12.66 -5.36
C VAL A 106 28.94 -13.51 -5.53
N LYS A 107 28.08 -13.12 -6.47
CA LYS A 107 26.90 -13.89 -6.89
C LYS A 107 26.97 -14.17 -8.39
N GLU A 108 26.52 -15.33 -8.80
CA GLU A 108 26.50 -15.73 -10.20
C GLU A 108 25.08 -15.86 -10.74
N TYR A 109 24.91 -15.55 -12.02
CA TYR A 109 23.68 -15.79 -12.78
C TYR A 109 23.97 -16.42 -14.14
N ASN A 110 23.04 -17.22 -14.65
CA ASN A 110 23.03 -17.55 -16.08
C ASN A 110 22.45 -16.39 -16.90
N SER A 111 22.48 -16.48 -18.23
CA SER A 111 21.98 -15.41 -19.11
C SER A 111 20.51 -15.05 -18.84
N LEU A 112 19.65 -16.05 -18.59
CA LEU A 112 18.25 -15.80 -18.24
C LEU A 112 18.09 -15.13 -16.87
N GLY A 113 18.98 -15.44 -15.91
CA GLY A 113 19.05 -14.76 -14.62
C GLY A 113 19.34 -13.27 -14.79
N PHE A 114 20.35 -12.93 -15.60
CA PHE A 114 20.68 -11.55 -15.94
C PHE A 114 19.53 -10.78 -16.61
N GLU A 115 18.72 -11.45 -17.44
CA GLU A 115 17.57 -10.83 -18.12
C GLU A 115 16.33 -10.66 -17.21
N ASN A 116 16.11 -11.57 -16.25
CA ASN A 116 14.85 -11.67 -15.51
C ASN A 116 14.96 -11.27 -14.02
N PHE A 117 16.16 -11.02 -13.51
CA PHE A 117 16.38 -10.38 -12.21
C PHE A 117 16.67 -8.87 -12.38
N PRO A 118 16.39 -8.05 -11.36
CA PRO A 118 16.51 -6.60 -11.45
C PRO A 118 17.98 -6.15 -11.42
N ILE A 119 18.63 -6.23 -12.57
CA ILE A 119 20.03 -5.85 -12.78
C ILE A 119 20.06 -4.78 -13.86
N GLU A 120 20.54 -3.58 -13.50
CA GLU A 120 20.63 -2.44 -14.39
C GLU A 120 22.09 -2.22 -14.78
N LEU A 121 22.41 -2.39 -16.05
CA LEU A 121 23.74 -2.15 -16.60
C LEU A 121 23.93 -0.66 -16.88
N LEU A 122 25.01 -0.07 -16.35
CA LEU A 122 25.34 1.33 -16.56
C LEU A 122 26.40 1.51 -17.64
N GLU A 123 27.44 0.67 -17.62
CA GLU A 123 28.56 0.75 -18.57
C GLU A 123 29.09 -0.65 -18.92
N GLY A 124 29.60 -0.83 -20.15
CA GLY A 124 30.19 -2.09 -20.60
C GLY A 124 29.15 -3.12 -21.01
N ARG A 125 29.30 -4.36 -20.53
CA ARG A 125 28.38 -5.48 -20.81
C ARG A 125 28.26 -6.42 -19.62
N LEU A 126 27.21 -7.25 -19.62
CA LEU A 126 27.05 -8.31 -18.63
C LEU A 126 27.99 -9.51 -18.89
N PRO A 127 28.34 -10.29 -17.85
CA PRO A 127 29.20 -11.45 -17.97
C PRO A 127 28.56 -12.56 -18.83
N THR A 128 29.38 -13.18 -19.68
CA THR A 128 28.98 -14.31 -20.54
C THR A 128 29.81 -15.57 -20.30
N ALA A 129 30.90 -15.45 -19.55
CA ALA A 129 31.78 -16.56 -19.19
C ALA A 129 32.13 -16.51 -17.69
N SER A 130 32.41 -17.65 -17.08
CA SER A 130 32.62 -17.76 -15.63
C SER A 130 33.87 -17.07 -15.08
N ASN A 131 34.75 -16.58 -15.95
CA ASN A 131 35.90 -15.74 -15.61
C ASN A 131 35.65 -14.24 -15.85
N GLU A 132 34.40 -13.83 -16.10
CA GLU A 132 34.01 -12.43 -16.27
C GLU A 132 33.13 -11.99 -15.10
N LEU A 133 33.24 -10.73 -14.69
CA LEU A 133 32.33 -10.15 -13.70
C LEU A 133 31.97 -8.71 -14.02
N VAL A 134 30.87 -8.25 -13.44
CA VAL A 134 30.49 -6.84 -13.35
C VAL A 134 30.54 -6.39 -11.90
N ILE A 135 30.90 -5.13 -11.70
CA ILE A 135 30.99 -4.50 -10.38
C ILE A 135 29.85 -3.52 -10.16
N SER A 136 29.35 -3.44 -8.94
CA SER A 136 28.41 -2.39 -8.54
C SER A 136 29.07 -1.01 -8.55
N GLU A 137 28.36 0.01 -9.05
CA GLU A 137 28.80 1.42 -9.03
C GLU A 137 29.20 1.88 -7.63
N HIS A 138 28.58 1.30 -6.59
CA HIS A 138 28.85 1.61 -5.19
C HIS A 138 30.33 1.39 -4.82
N ILE A 139 31.00 0.44 -5.45
CA ILE A 139 32.43 0.17 -5.24
C ILE A 139 33.26 1.36 -5.73
N LEU A 140 32.87 1.95 -6.87
CA LEU A 140 33.59 3.05 -7.50
C LEU A 140 33.35 4.39 -6.80
N THR A 141 32.13 4.64 -6.32
CA THR A 141 31.77 5.94 -5.73
C THR A 141 32.04 6.01 -4.23
N ASN A 142 31.83 4.91 -3.49
CA ASN A 142 31.80 4.96 -2.02
C ASN A 142 32.97 4.21 -1.39
N SER A 143 33.51 3.16 -2.00
CA SER A 143 34.58 2.38 -1.35
C SER A 143 35.96 3.04 -1.43
N GLY A 144 36.15 4.07 -2.25
CA GLY A 144 37.46 4.69 -2.50
C GLY A 144 38.43 3.79 -3.28
N VAL A 145 37.92 2.70 -3.85
CA VAL A 145 38.67 1.74 -4.67
C VAL A 145 38.26 1.93 -6.13
N HIS A 146 39.25 2.15 -7.00
CA HIS A 146 39.01 2.41 -8.41
C HIS A 146 39.38 1.20 -9.26
N TYR A 147 38.36 0.53 -9.79
CA TYR A 147 38.52 -0.55 -10.78
C TYR A 147 38.14 -0.05 -12.17
N LYS A 148 38.78 -0.60 -13.21
CA LYS A 148 38.48 -0.27 -14.61
C LYS A 148 37.93 -1.48 -15.37
N ILE A 149 37.06 -1.21 -16.34
CA ILE A 149 36.63 -2.22 -17.30
C ILE A 149 37.86 -2.71 -18.08
N GLY A 150 37.99 -4.04 -18.22
CA GLY A 150 39.13 -4.73 -18.82
C GLY A 150 40.20 -5.17 -17.82
N GLU A 151 40.16 -4.69 -16.57
CA GLU A 151 41.11 -5.09 -15.53
C GLU A 151 40.84 -6.52 -15.03
N THR A 152 41.90 -7.25 -14.65
CA THR A 152 41.79 -8.56 -14.03
C THR A 152 41.82 -8.44 -12.50
N LEU A 153 40.72 -8.81 -11.87
CA LEU A 153 40.56 -8.85 -10.42
C LEU A 153 40.85 -10.26 -9.90
N LYS A 154 41.87 -10.39 -9.05
CA LYS A 154 42.20 -11.65 -8.35
C LYS A 154 41.69 -11.57 -6.91
N ILE A 155 40.74 -12.42 -6.57
CA ILE A 155 40.10 -12.42 -5.25
C ILE A 155 40.07 -13.82 -4.64
N ALA A 156 40.25 -13.89 -3.32
CA ALA A 156 40.05 -15.10 -2.54
C ALA A 156 38.63 -15.09 -1.99
N VAL A 157 37.77 -15.97 -2.52
CA VAL A 157 36.35 -16.04 -2.16
C VAL A 157 36.16 -17.12 -1.10
N GLY A 158 35.46 -16.80 -0.01
CA GLY A 158 35.12 -17.74 1.05
C GLY A 158 33.79 -17.39 1.73
N GLU A 159 33.55 -18.00 2.88
CA GLU A 159 32.31 -17.88 3.63
C GLU A 159 32.52 -17.01 4.88
N ARG A 160 31.59 -16.08 5.15
CA ARG A 160 31.61 -15.28 6.37
C ARG A 160 31.15 -16.12 7.56
N GLN A 161 31.95 -16.15 8.61
CA GLN A 161 31.65 -16.82 9.87
C GLN A 161 32.12 -15.98 11.06
N LEU A 162 31.45 -16.12 12.20
CA LEU A 162 31.91 -15.54 13.46
C LEU A 162 33.28 -16.10 13.87
N THR A 163 34.07 -15.29 14.57
CA THR A 163 35.26 -15.78 15.28
C THR A 163 34.86 -16.69 16.45
N GLU A 164 35.71 -17.66 16.80
CA GLU A 164 35.37 -18.63 17.87
C GLU A 164 35.03 -17.91 19.19
N ASP A 165 35.80 -16.87 19.55
CA ASP A 165 35.58 -16.03 20.73
C ASP A 165 34.20 -15.34 20.77
N ALA A 166 33.61 -15.06 19.60
CA ALA A 166 32.32 -14.38 19.48
C ALA A 166 31.13 -15.34 19.49
N LYS A 167 31.38 -16.66 19.32
CA LYS A 167 30.33 -17.69 19.42
C LYS A 167 29.91 -17.99 20.85
N GLU A 168 30.74 -17.61 21.84
CA GLU A 168 30.53 -17.93 23.25
C GLU A 168 29.71 -16.86 24.03
N GLN A 169 29.28 -15.79 23.36
CA GLN A 169 28.50 -14.72 24.01
C GLN A 169 27.03 -15.13 24.27
N PRO A 170 26.43 -14.70 25.40
CA PRO A 170 25.03 -14.97 25.70
C PRO A 170 24.09 -14.17 24.78
N GLY A 171 23.29 -14.86 23.96
CA GLY A 171 22.33 -14.28 23.02
C GLY A 171 21.67 -15.34 22.13
N GLU A 172 20.81 -14.93 21.18
CA GLU A 172 20.31 -15.86 20.16
C GLU A 172 21.49 -16.35 19.29
N PRO A 173 21.71 -17.67 19.16
CA PRO A 173 22.81 -18.20 18.38
C PRO A 173 22.64 -17.82 16.91
N LEU A 174 23.56 -17.01 16.39
CA LEU A 174 23.65 -16.70 14.97
C LEU A 174 24.01 -17.97 14.18
N PRO A 175 23.50 -18.12 12.94
CA PRO A 175 23.83 -19.29 12.12
C PRO A 175 25.33 -19.35 11.80
N ASP A 176 25.85 -20.56 11.62
CA ASP A 176 27.27 -20.81 11.32
C ASP A 176 27.77 -20.15 10.02
N GLY A 177 26.87 -19.65 9.15
CA GLY A 177 27.19 -18.90 7.94
C GLY A 177 26.41 -17.58 7.84
N LEU A 178 27.15 -16.47 7.74
CA LEU A 178 26.58 -15.12 7.64
C LEU A 178 26.29 -14.74 6.18
N THR A 179 25.03 -14.46 5.88
CA THR A 179 24.57 -14.02 4.55
C THR A 179 24.58 -12.49 4.42
N GLN A 180 24.22 -11.96 3.25
CA GLN A 180 24.18 -10.52 2.97
C GLN A 180 23.17 -9.78 3.86
N ASN A 181 22.22 -10.53 4.42
CA ASN A 181 21.17 -10.04 5.30
C ASN A 181 21.61 -9.97 6.77
N TYR A 182 22.84 -10.35 7.10
CA TYR A 182 23.43 -10.10 8.42
C TYR A 182 24.38 -8.91 8.31
N PRO A 183 24.23 -7.87 9.16
CA PRO A 183 25.15 -6.75 9.19
C PRO A 183 26.57 -7.23 9.52
N LEU A 184 27.55 -6.36 9.32
CA LEU A 184 28.91 -6.62 9.76
C LEU A 184 28.92 -6.85 11.28
N GLN A 185 29.45 -7.97 11.74
CA GLN A 185 29.52 -8.30 13.15
C GLN A 185 30.71 -7.58 13.80
N GLN A 186 30.42 -6.73 14.77
CA GLN A 186 31.40 -5.89 15.46
C GLN A 186 31.14 -5.89 16.97
N GLU A 187 32.22 -5.84 17.74
CA GLU A 187 32.22 -5.62 19.19
C GLU A 187 33.05 -4.35 19.46
N GLY A 188 32.38 -3.28 19.88
CA GLY A 188 32.97 -1.93 19.88
C GLY A 188 33.51 -1.56 18.50
N ASN A 189 34.82 -1.33 18.39
CA ASN A 189 35.51 -1.00 17.12
C ASN A 189 36.19 -2.20 16.45
N LYS A 190 36.00 -3.43 16.95
CA LYS A 190 36.65 -4.64 16.46
C LYS A 190 35.67 -5.51 15.66
N VAL A 191 36.04 -5.91 14.45
CA VAL A 191 35.26 -6.86 13.65
C VAL A 191 35.45 -8.27 14.21
N VAL A 192 34.34 -8.95 14.51
CA VAL A 192 34.30 -10.28 15.14
C VAL A 192 33.85 -11.39 14.18
N GLU A 193 34.13 -11.19 12.90
CA GLU A 193 33.87 -12.16 11.83
C GLU A 193 35.08 -12.29 10.89
N ARG A 194 35.17 -13.43 10.21
CA ARG A 194 36.25 -13.76 9.27
C ARG A 194 35.74 -14.56 8.08
N LEU A 195 36.54 -14.60 7.02
CA LEU A 195 36.33 -15.48 5.87
C LEU A 195 37.01 -16.84 6.10
N LYS A 196 36.28 -17.95 5.95
CA LYS A 196 36.83 -19.33 5.91
C LYS A 196 36.66 -19.94 4.51
N ASN A 197 37.31 -21.07 4.26
CA ASN A 197 37.20 -21.85 3.01
C ASN A 197 37.57 -21.04 1.74
N LEU A 198 38.64 -20.25 1.84
CA LEU A 198 39.07 -19.36 0.76
C LEU A 198 39.51 -20.13 -0.49
N THR A 199 38.93 -19.78 -1.63
CA THR A 199 39.29 -20.27 -2.96
C THR A 199 39.67 -19.09 -3.85
N SER A 200 40.88 -19.10 -4.40
CA SER A 200 41.34 -18.06 -5.31
C SER A 200 40.63 -18.15 -6.67
N ARG A 201 40.10 -17.02 -7.12
CA ARG A 201 39.48 -16.87 -8.45
C ARG A 201 40.00 -15.59 -9.11
N SER A 202 40.10 -15.63 -10.44
CA SER A 202 40.50 -14.48 -11.26
C SER A 202 39.37 -14.14 -12.22
N TYR A 203 38.96 -12.88 -12.22
CA TYR A 203 37.88 -12.39 -13.07
C TYR A 203 38.32 -11.19 -13.90
N THR A 204 37.82 -11.07 -15.11
CA THR A 204 37.94 -9.87 -15.93
C THR A 204 36.72 -9.00 -15.71
N ILE A 205 36.92 -7.72 -15.38
CA ILE A 205 35.81 -6.77 -15.21
C ILE A 205 35.29 -6.37 -16.59
N VAL A 206 34.03 -6.68 -16.89
CA VAL A 206 33.43 -6.44 -18.23
C VAL A 206 32.39 -5.33 -18.25
N GLY A 207 32.02 -4.80 -17.08
CA GLY A 207 31.05 -3.72 -16.98
C GLY A 207 30.77 -3.27 -15.55
N VAL A 208 29.97 -2.22 -15.45
CA VAL A 208 29.50 -1.61 -14.20
C VAL A 208 27.98 -1.66 -14.18
N ILE A 209 27.42 -2.12 -13.07
CA ILE A 209 25.98 -2.17 -12.83
C ILE A 209 25.59 -1.15 -11.76
N ALA A 210 24.34 -0.67 -11.81
CA ALA A 210 23.76 0.04 -10.68
C ALA A 210 23.70 -0.90 -9.47
N ARG A 211 23.70 -0.32 -8.28
CA ARG A 211 23.54 -1.09 -7.05
C ARG A 211 22.25 -1.94 -7.13
N PRO A 212 22.33 -3.29 -7.00
CA PRO A 212 21.14 -4.11 -7.04
C PRO A 212 20.15 -3.75 -5.93
N VAL A 213 18.86 -3.73 -6.26
CA VAL A 213 17.78 -3.32 -5.33
C VAL A 213 17.74 -4.18 -4.07
N TRP A 214 18.14 -5.45 -4.19
CA TRP A 214 18.17 -6.41 -3.09
C TRP A 214 19.42 -6.29 -2.22
N GLU A 215 20.40 -5.42 -2.53
CA GLU A 215 21.58 -5.19 -1.70
C GLU A 215 21.29 -4.12 -0.63
N PRO A 216 21.12 -4.48 0.66
CA PRO A 216 20.80 -3.51 1.73
C PRO A 216 21.94 -2.51 1.96
N THR A 217 21.64 -1.25 2.31
CA THR A 217 22.64 -0.18 2.54
C THR A 217 23.69 -0.55 3.57
N TRP A 218 23.28 -1.23 4.63
CA TRP A 218 24.09 -1.73 5.74
C TRP A 218 24.78 -3.08 5.48
N SER A 219 24.59 -3.67 4.29
CA SER A 219 25.19 -4.96 3.99
C SER A 219 26.73 -4.87 3.98
N PRO A 220 27.43 -5.92 4.44
CA PRO A 220 28.88 -5.87 4.64
C PRO A 220 29.67 -6.15 3.36
N GLY A 221 29.01 -6.60 2.28
CA GLY A 221 29.62 -6.88 0.99
C GLY A 221 29.06 -6.02 -0.14
N SER A 222 29.93 -5.39 -0.94
CA SER A 222 29.49 -4.74 -2.19
C SER A 222 29.33 -5.79 -3.30
N THR A 223 28.20 -5.78 -4.00
CA THR A 223 27.89 -6.84 -4.97
C THR A 223 28.79 -6.77 -6.20
N VAL A 224 29.29 -7.94 -6.60
CA VAL A 224 29.84 -8.22 -7.91
C VAL A 224 29.10 -9.43 -8.50
N LEU A 225 28.74 -9.36 -9.77
CA LEU A 225 28.00 -10.42 -10.45
C LEU A 225 28.87 -11.12 -11.49
N SER A 226 28.87 -12.45 -11.49
CA SER A 226 29.60 -13.29 -12.45
C SER A 226 28.64 -14.24 -13.19
N TYR A 227 29.15 -14.99 -14.16
CA TYR A 227 28.37 -15.95 -14.93
C TYR A 227 28.51 -17.38 -14.39
N VAL A 228 27.39 -18.05 -14.14
CA VAL A 228 27.39 -19.51 -13.88
C VAL A 228 27.21 -20.26 -15.19
N ASP A 229 28.22 -21.03 -15.58
CA ASP A 229 28.09 -22.02 -16.64
C ASP A 229 27.50 -23.31 -16.08
N GLN A 230 26.26 -23.59 -16.47
CA GLN A 230 25.52 -24.78 -16.05
C GLN A 230 26.17 -26.07 -16.53
N ALA A 231 26.86 -26.05 -17.67
CA ALA A 231 27.55 -27.23 -18.22
C ALA A 231 28.82 -27.59 -17.44
N SER A 232 29.39 -26.62 -16.72
CA SER A 232 30.63 -26.76 -15.96
C SER A 232 30.41 -27.04 -14.47
N LEU A 233 29.16 -27.26 -14.02
CA LEU A 233 28.85 -27.60 -12.64
C LEU A 233 29.45 -28.95 -12.25
N ARG A 234 30.26 -28.96 -11.19
CA ARG A 234 30.94 -30.17 -10.69
C ARG A 234 30.01 -31.03 -9.83
N GLU A 235 30.39 -32.28 -9.65
CA GLU A 235 29.69 -33.19 -8.75
C GLU A 235 29.75 -32.67 -7.30
N GLY A 236 28.60 -32.56 -6.65
CA GLY A 236 28.45 -31.98 -5.31
C GLY A 236 28.25 -30.46 -5.27
N GLU A 237 28.45 -29.73 -6.37
CA GLU A 237 28.07 -28.31 -6.45
C GLU A 237 26.55 -28.17 -6.57
N THR A 238 26.00 -27.16 -5.91
CA THR A 238 24.58 -26.84 -5.98
C THR A 238 24.35 -25.41 -6.44
N VAL A 239 23.20 -25.20 -7.08
CA VAL A 239 22.73 -23.90 -7.56
C VAL A 239 21.27 -23.71 -7.18
N ASP A 240 20.81 -22.48 -7.25
CA ASP A 240 19.41 -22.13 -7.06
C ASP A 240 18.71 -22.00 -8.42
N ALA A 241 17.60 -22.72 -8.59
CA ALA A 241 16.83 -22.78 -9.83
C ALA A 241 15.50 -22.03 -9.67
N SER A 242 15.48 -20.77 -10.11
CA SER A 242 14.27 -19.95 -10.18
C SER A 242 13.55 -20.17 -11.50
N VAL A 243 12.29 -20.58 -11.43
CA VAL A 243 11.49 -21.02 -12.57
C VAL A 243 10.32 -20.08 -12.82
N ALA A 244 10.18 -19.65 -14.07
CA ALA A 244 8.94 -19.08 -14.58
C ALA A 244 8.04 -20.22 -15.10
N VAL A 245 6.89 -20.45 -14.46
CA VAL A 245 5.96 -21.52 -14.85
C VAL A 245 4.98 -21.09 -15.94
N LYS A 246 4.46 -22.08 -16.69
CA LYS A 246 3.47 -21.88 -17.75
C LYS A 246 2.06 -21.65 -17.21
N ASP A 247 1.56 -22.57 -16.39
CA ASP A 247 0.20 -22.50 -15.88
C ASP A 247 0.19 -21.90 -14.47
N ILE A 248 0.01 -20.58 -14.40
CA ILE A 248 -0.06 -19.85 -13.13
C ILE A 248 -1.46 -20.02 -12.52
N ASN A 249 -1.63 -21.07 -11.72
CA ASN A 249 -2.88 -21.37 -11.00
C ASN A 249 -2.59 -22.11 -9.69
N ARG A 250 -3.59 -22.26 -8.81
CA ARG A 250 -3.44 -22.92 -7.50
C ARG A 250 -2.86 -24.35 -7.54
N LYS A 251 -3.01 -25.09 -8.65
CA LYS A 251 -2.47 -26.46 -8.76
C LYS A 251 -0.94 -26.48 -8.84
N MET A 252 -0.31 -25.35 -9.19
CA MET A 252 1.14 -25.27 -9.34
C MET A 252 1.90 -25.53 -8.04
N PHE A 253 1.33 -25.18 -6.88
CA PHE A 253 1.96 -25.40 -5.58
C PHE A 253 2.23 -26.89 -5.35
N ASN A 254 1.17 -27.69 -5.44
CA ASN A 254 1.25 -29.15 -5.30
C ASN A 254 2.13 -29.78 -6.41
N TYR A 255 2.05 -29.25 -7.64
CA TYR A 255 2.84 -29.75 -8.76
C TYR A 255 4.35 -29.54 -8.52
N ALA A 256 4.75 -28.34 -8.14
CA ALA A 256 6.14 -28.01 -7.86
C ALA A 256 6.70 -28.82 -6.68
N GLU A 257 5.91 -28.99 -5.61
CA GLU A 257 6.29 -29.86 -4.50
C GLU A 257 6.45 -31.33 -4.92
N GLN A 258 5.56 -31.83 -5.78
CA GLN A 258 5.64 -33.20 -6.28
C GLN A 258 6.87 -33.40 -7.17
N LEU A 259 7.20 -32.42 -8.02
CA LEU A 259 8.42 -32.43 -8.82
C LEU A 259 9.66 -32.44 -7.92
N ALA A 260 9.67 -31.61 -6.87
CA ALA A 260 10.75 -31.57 -5.90
C ALA A 260 10.92 -32.91 -5.16
N LYS A 261 9.82 -33.49 -4.64
CA LYS A 261 9.83 -34.79 -3.95
C LYS A 261 10.35 -35.91 -4.86
N THR A 262 9.91 -35.94 -6.12
CA THR A 262 10.32 -36.96 -7.11
C THR A 262 11.82 -36.89 -7.39
N ASN A 263 12.38 -35.67 -7.47
CA ASN A 263 13.79 -35.44 -7.76
C ASN A 263 14.66 -35.27 -6.50
N ARG A 264 14.11 -35.52 -5.29
CA ARG A 264 14.80 -35.36 -3.99
C ARG A 264 15.37 -33.95 -3.77
N ILE A 265 14.68 -32.93 -4.25
CA ILE A 265 15.00 -31.52 -3.98
C ILE A 265 14.48 -31.18 -2.57
N THR A 266 15.35 -30.59 -1.74
CA THR A 266 15.09 -30.42 -0.30
C THR A 266 14.18 -29.24 0.02
N LYS A 267 14.24 -28.16 -0.78
CA LYS A 267 13.55 -26.91 -0.47
C LYS A 267 12.95 -26.27 -1.72
N VAL A 268 11.65 -25.98 -1.64
CA VAL A 268 10.89 -25.24 -2.63
C VAL A 268 10.39 -23.95 -1.98
N ILE A 269 10.56 -22.83 -2.67
CA ILE A 269 10.13 -21.51 -2.23
C ILE A 269 9.25 -20.93 -3.34
N PHE A 270 8.14 -20.30 -2.99
CA PHE A 270 7.27 -19.64 -3.97
C PHE A 270 7.39 -18.12 -3.86
N ASN A 271 7.33 -17.44 -5.00
CA ASN A 271 7.19 -15.98 -5.02
C ASN A 271 5.73 -15.62 -4.72
N HIS A 272 5.34 -15.66 -3.45
CA HIS A 272 3.95 -15.40 -3.03
C HIS A 272 3.50 -13.97 -3.35
N SER A 273 4.41 -13.00 -3.43
CA SER A 273 4.09 -11.62 -3.82
C SER A 273 3.66 -11.54 -5.28
N LEU A 274 4.47 -12.09 -6.19
CA LEU A 274 4.14 -12.09 -7.62
C LEU A 274 2.91 -12.94 -7.92
N LEU A 275 2.84 -14.15 -7.34
CA LEU A 275 1.69 -15.05 -7.50
C LEU A 275 0.38 -14.41 -7.02
N ARG A 276 0.43 -13.64 -5.93
CA ARG A 276 -0.72 -12.90 -5.43
C ARG A 276 -1.26 -11.90 -6.45
N TYR A 277 -0.39 -11.21 -7.17
CA TYR A 277 -0.82 -10.27 -8.21
C TYR A 277 -1.31 -10.97 -9.48
N TYR A 278 -0.96 -12.25 -9.69
CA TYR A 278 -1.63 -13.13 -10.66
C TYR A 278 -2.97 -13.69 -10.17
N GLY A 279 -3.37 -13.41 -8.93
CA GLY A 279 -4.59 -13.96 -8.31
C GLY A 279 -4.43 -15.40 -7.78
N VAL A 280 -3.18 -15.88 -7.67
CA VAL A 280 -2.84 -17.21 -7.15
C VAL A 280 -2.31 -17.04 -5.73
N ILE A 281 -3.17 -17.25 -4.75
CA ILE A 281 -2.86 -17.02 -3.34
C ILE A 281 -3.21 -18.26 -2.53
N GLU A 282 -2.31 -18.62 -1.62
CA GLU A 282 -2.46 -19.74 -0.68
C GLU A 282 -3.29 -19.33 0.57
N ASN A 283 -3.22 -18.05 0.99
CA ASN A 283 -3.97 -17.48 2.12
C ASN A 283 -5.12 -16.56 1.68
N ASP A 284 -6.35 -16.88 2.09
CA ASP A 284 -7.59 -16.28 1.59
C ASP A 284 -7.91 -14.85 2.11
N GLY A 285 -7.24 -14.35 3.15
CA GLY A 285 -7.60 -13.09 3.81
C GLY A 285 -7.49 -11.85 2.91
N PHE A 286 -6.37 -11.68 2.21
CA PHE A 286 -6.16 -10.52 1.32
C PHE A 286 -7.08 -10.54 0.09
N GLN A 287 -7.30 -11.72 -0.49
CA GLN A 287 -8.20 -11.89 -1.63
C GLN A 287 -9.65 -11.58 -1.23
N THR A 288 -10.07 -12.04 -0.05
CA THR A 288 -11.39 -11.74 0.50
C THR A 288 -11.58 -10.24 0.64
N THR A 289 -10.59 -9.53 1.19
CA THR A 289 -10.65 -8.06 1.31
C THR A 289 -10.73 -7.37 -0.05
N LEU A 290 -9.87 -7.73 -1.02
CA LEU A 290 -9.87 -7.12 -2.35
C LEU A 290 -11.17 -7.38 -3.13
N TYR A 291 -11.68 -8.61 -3.12
CA TYR A 291 -12.92 -8.95 -3.81
C TYR A 291 -14.15 -8.37 -3.14
N THR A 292 -14.18 -8.33 -1.80
CA THR A 292 -15.25 -7.66 -1.06
C THR A 292 -15.25 -6.18 -1.37
N PHE A 293 -14.07 -5.55 -1.40
CA PHE A 293 -13.90 -4.14 -1.76
C PHE A 293 -14.37 -3.87 -3.20
N ALA A 294 -13.89 -4.63 -4.18
CA ALA A 294 -14.32 -4.50 -5.57
C ALA A 294 -15.84 -4.73 -5.71
N GLY A 295 -16.40 -5.70 -4.98
CA GLY A 295 -17.82 -5.98 -4.93
C GLY A 295 -18.64 -4.80 -4.40
N ILE A 296 -18.19 -4.14 -3.32
CA ILE A 296 -18.84 -2.96 -2.75
C ILE A 296 -18.83 -1.80 -3.75
N VAL A 297 -17.69 -1.52 -4.40
CA VAL A 297 -17.59 -0.45 -5.39
C VAL A 297 -18.51 -0.70 -6.59
N ILE A 298 -18.52 -1.94 -7.11
CA ILE A 298 -19.43 -2.34 -8.19
C ILE A 298 -20.89 -2.16 -7.73
N LEU A 299 -21.25 -2.62 -6.54
CA LEU A 299 -22.61 -2.49 -6.00
C LEU A 299 -23.08 -1.03 -5.93
N ILE A 300 -22.23 -0.15 -5.40
CA ILE A 300 -22.44 1.30 -5.32
C ILE A 300 -22.72 1.89 -6.71
N ILE A 301 -21.86 1.59 -7.69
CA ILE A 301 -22.00 2.05 -9.08
C ILE A 301 -23.28 1.50 -9.73
N MET A 302 -23.61 0.23 -9.46
CA MET A 302 -24.82 -0.42 -9.96
C MET A 302 -26.08 0.27 -9.40
N ILE A 303 -26.13 0.59 -8.11
CA ILE A 303 -27.28 1.29 -7.50
C ILE A 303 -27.49 2.67 -8.14
N GLY A 304 -26.41 3.45 -8.29
CA GLY A 304 -26.45 4.75 -8.97
C GLY A 304 -26.93 4.64 -10.42
N SER A 305 -26.34 3.71 -11.16
CA SER A 305 -26.67 3.40 -12.55
C SER A 305 -28.13 2.98 -12.73
N VAL A 306 -28.63 2.10 -11.86
CA VAL A 306 -30.01 1.63 -11.91
C VAL A 306 -30.98 2.79 -11.69
N SER A 307 -30.70 3.67 -10.73
CA SER A 307 -31.52 4.86 -10.45
C SER A 307 -31.58 5.81 -11.67
N LEU A 308 -30.43 6.09 -12.27
CA LEU A 308 -30.31 6.97 -13.44
C LEU A 308 -31.10 6.42 -14.64
N ILE A 309 -30.89 5.16 -14.99
CA ILE A 309 -31.54 4.50 -16.13
C ILE A 309 -33.03 4.32 -15.86
N TYR A 310 -33.42 3.92 -14.63
CA TYR A 310 -34.82 3.79 -14.24
C TYR A 310 -35.58 5.10 -14.45
N ASN A 311 -35.01 6.24 -14.06
CA ASN A 311 -35.66 7.54 -14.22
C ASN A 311 -35.91 7.86 -15.70
N ALA A 312 -34.93 7.61 -16.56
CA ALA A 312 -35.08 7.82 -18.00
C ALA A 312 -36.21 6.94 -18.59
N PHE A 313 -36.24 5.65 -18.26
CA PHE A 313 -37.29 4.74 -18.73
C PHE A 313 -38.66 5.03 -18.10
N ALA A 314 -38.72 5.46 -16.85
CA ALA A 314 -39.96 5.82 -16.18
C ALA A 314 -40.62 7.03 -16.86
N ILE A 315 -39.82 8.02 -17.26
CA ILE A 315 -40.26 9.18 -18.05
C ILE A 315 -40.74 8.70 -19.43
N SER A 316 -39.92 7.90 -20.14
CA SER A 316 -40.29 7.34 -21.46
C SER A 316 -41.63 6.60 -21.43
N VAL A 317 -41.86 5.74 -20.42
CA VAL A 317 -43.13 4.99 -20.25
C VAL A 317 -44.30 5.91 -19.93
N SER A 318 -44.11 6.92 -19.08
CA SER A 318 -45.17 7.84 -18.69
C SER A 318 -45.67 8.67 -19.88
N GLU A 319 -44.76 9.16 -20.72
CA GLU A 319 -45.11 9.97 -21.89
C GLU A 319 -45.84 9.17 -22.98
N ARG A 320 -45.43 7.90 -23.20
CA ARG A 320 -46.12 7.02 -24.17
C ARG A 320 -47.29 6.24 -23.57
N SER A 321 -47.74 6.58 -22.38
CA SER A 321 -48.86 5.91 -21.71
C SER A 321 -50.12 5.89 -22.60
N ARG A 322 -50.44 7.01 -23.26
CA ARG A 322 -51.53 7.12 -24.24
C ARG A 322 -51.39 6.11 -25.38
N TYR A 323 -50.20 6.01 -25.96
CA TYR A 323 -49.90 5.05 -27.02
C TYR A 323 -50.07 3.60 -26.58
N LEU A 324 -49.53 3.23 -25.41
CA LEU A 324 -49.67 1.87 -24.86
C LEU A 324 -51.13 1.53 -24.55
N GLY A 325 -51.93 2.51 -24.12
CA GLY A 325 -53.37 2.38 -23.92
C GLY A 325 -54.17 2.15 -25.20
N MET A 326 -53.88 2.92 -26.24
CA MET A 326 -54.47 2.72 -27.58
C MET A 326 -54.12 1.33 -28.12
N LEU A 327 -52.86 0.88 -27.96
CA LEU A 327 -52.44 -0.46 -28.36
C LEU A 327 -53.25 -1.56 -27.65
N SER A 328 -53.53 -1.39 -26.34
CA SER A 328 -54.39 -2.32 -25.61
C SER A 328 -55.87 -2.23 -25.96
N SER A 329 -56.33 -1.11 -26.53
CA SER A 329 -57.72 -0.98 -27.04
C SER A 329 -57.94 -1.82 -28.29
N ILE A 330 -56.88 -2.04 -29.07
CA ILE A 330 -56.85 -2.87 -30.28
C ILE A 330 -56.46 -4.33 -29.94
N GLY A 331 -56.47 -4.72 -28.65
CA GLY A 331 -56.26 -6.10 -28.21
C GLY A 331 -54.82 -6.48 -27.81
N ALA A 332 -53.88 -5.53 -27.73
CA ALA A 332 -52.51 -5.86 -27.29
C ALA A 332 -52.46 -6.38 -25.85
N THR A 333 -51.86 -7.56 -25.68
CA THR A 333 -51.75 -8.25 -24.39
C THR A 333 -50.80 -7.53 -23.43
N ARG A 334 -50.95 -7.80 -22.12
CA ARG A 334 -50.02 -7.32 -21.08
C ARG A 334 -48.57 -7.77 -21.35
N LYS A 335 -48.39 -8.98 -21.90
CA LYS A 335 -47.07 -9.52 -22.27
C LYS A 335 -46.46 -8.72 -23.43
N GLN A 336 -47.22 -8.40 -24.47
CA GLN A 336 -46.77 -7.59 -25.60
C GLN A 336 -46.36 -6.17 -25.17
N LYS A 337 -47.15 -5.52 -24.30
CA LYS A 337 -46.80 -4.19 -23.74
C LYS A 337 -45.55 -4.23 -22.86
N LYS A 338 -45.42 -5.25 -21.99
CA LYS A 338 -44.22 -5.47 -21.18
C LYS A 338 -42.98 -5.65 -22.07
N HIS A 339 -43.09 -6.51 -23.08
CA HIS A 339 -42.01 -6.82 -24.01
C HIS A 339 -41.59 -5.61 -24.83
N SER A 340 -42.52 -4.73 -25.21
CA SER A 340 -42.21 -3.47 -25.90
C SER A 340 -41.18 -2.61 -25.15
N VAL A 341 -41.25 -2.57 -23.81
CA VAL A 341 -40.31 -1.82 -22.97
C VAL A 341 -38.95 -2.51 -22.87
N PHE A 342 -38.91 -3.83 -22.70
CA PHE A 342 -37.64 -4.57 -22.70
C PHE A 342 -36.95 -4.52 -24.06
N PHE A 343 -37.71 -4.56 -25.15
CA PHE A 343 -37.19 -4.43 -26.50
C PHE A 343 -36.60 -3.03 -26.72
N GLU A 344 -37.24 -1.97 -26.23
CA GLU A 344 -36.65 -0.63 -26.23
C GLU A 344 -35.33 -0.60 -25.45
N GLY A 345 -35.31 -1.20 -24.26
CA GLY A 345 -34.09 -1.34 -23.45
C GLY A 345 -32.98 -2.07 -24.18
N ALA A 346 -33.30 -3.15 -24.89
CA ALA A 346 -32.34 -3.93 -25.68
C ALA A 346 -31.78 -3.12 -26.87
N VAL A 347 -32.62 -2.37 -27.58
CA VAL A 347 -32.18 -1.50 -28.68
C VAL A 347 -31.28 -0.39 -28.19
N ILE A 348 -31.64 0.26 -27.07
CA ILE A 348 -30.80 1.28 -26.44
C ILE A 348 -29.49 0.64 -25.97
N GLY A 349 -29.53 -0.50 -25.30
CA GLY A 349 -28.34 -1.23 -24.85
C GLY A 349 -27.41 -1.63 -25.98
N MET A 350 -27.94 -2.07 -27.12
CA MET A 350 -27.15 -2.44 -28.31
C MET A 350 -26.30 -1.27 -28.84
N ILE A 351 -26.75 -0.04 -28.66
CA ILE A 351 -26.03 1.17 -29.06
C ILE A 351 -25.16 1.69 -27.91
N SER A 352 -25.73 1.77 -26.71
CA SER A 352 -25.09 2.38 -25.55
C SER A 352 -23.97 1.52 -24.95
N ILE A 353 -24.04 0.18 -25.03
CA ILE A 353 -23.00 -0.69 -24.47
C ILE A 353 -21.68 -0.54 -25.23
N PRO A 354 -21.63 -0.67 -26.57
CA PRO A 354 -20.38 -0.45 -27.31
C PRO A 354 -19.81 0.95 -27.11
N LEU A 355 -20.65 1.99 -27.21
CA LEU A 355 -20.22 3.38 -27.04
C LEU A 355 -19.76 3.67 -25.61
N GLY A 356 -20.44 3.10 -24.62
CA GLY A 356 -20.06 3.22 -23.21
C GLY A 356 -18.75 2.51 -22.90
N ILE A 357 -18.52 1.32 -23.46
CA ILE A 357 -17.24 0.62 -23.28
C ILE A 357 -16.10 1.44 -23.88
N ILE A 358 -16.26 1.94 -25.10
CA ILE A 358 -15.25 2.80 -25.75
C ILE A 358 -15.01 4.06 -24.93
N GLY A 359 -16.07 4.75 -24.50
CA GLY A 359 -15.97 5.96 -23.68
C GLY A 359 -15.35 5.70 -22.30
N GLY A 360 -15.64 4.54 -21.69
CA GLY A 360 -15.08 4.13 -20.42
C GLY A 360 -13.59 3.84 -20.50
N ILE A 361 -13.16 3.09 -21.53
CA ILE A 361 -11.75 2.79 -21.81
C ILE A 361 -10.97 4.09 -22.13
N ALA A 362 -11.52 4.95 -22.99
CA ALA A 362 -10.90 6.23 -23.32
C ALA A 362 -10.80 7.15 -22.09
N GLY A 363 -11.87 7.23 -21.30
CA GLY A 363 -11.91 8.02 -20.07
C GLY A 363 -10.85 7.58 -19.07
N ILE A 364 -10.76 6.28 -18.77
CA ILE A 364 -9.75 5.78 -17.84
C ILE A 364 -8.34 5.91 -18.41
N GLY A 365 -8.15 5.70 -19.72
CA GLY A 365 -6.86 5.93 -20.37
C GLY A 365 -6.35 7.35 -20.19
N LEU A 366 -7.23 8.35 -20.39
CA LEU A 366 -6.90 9.75 -20.17
C LEU A 366 -6.59 10.04 -18.70
N THR A 367 -7.36 9.46 -17.77
CA THR A 367 -7.09 9.60 -16.33
C THR A 367 -5.73 9.04 -15.94
N LEU A 368 -5.35 7.86 -16.45
CA LEU A 368 -4.07 7.24 -16.13
C LEU A 368 -2.87 8.07 -16.63
N ILE A 369 -3.00 8.72 -17.78
CA ILE A 369 -1.96 9.64 -18.29
C ILE A 369 -1.72 10.79 -17.30
N GLY A 370 -2.79 11.39 -16.76
CA GLY A 370 -2.66 12.49 -15.79
C GLY A 370 -2.17 12.04 -14.40
N VAL A 371 -2.46 10.80 -14.00
CA VAL A 371 -2.09 10.26 -12.68
C VAL A 371 -0.66 9.72 -12.64
N ASN A 372 -0.11 9.28 -13.77
CA ASN A 372 1.24 8.69 -13.83
C ASN A 372 2.35 9.57 -13.21
N PRO A 373 2.46 10.87 -13.52
CA PRO A 373 3.50 11.72 -12.92
C PRO A 373 3.38 11.82 -11.39
N ILE A 374 2.14 11.83 -10.88
CA ILE A 374 1.86 11.89 -9.44
C ILE A 374 2.25 10.58 -8.77
N LEU A 375 1.92 9.44 -9.38
CA LEU A 375 2.25 8.12 -8.82
C LEU A 375 3.75 7.87 -8.79
N GLN A 376 4.48 8.24 -9.84
CA GLN A 376 5.94 8.10 -9.88
C GLN A 376 6.62 8.96 -8.80
N GLY A 377 6.12 10.18 -8.59
CA GLY A 377 6.65 11.07 -7.55
C GLY A 377 6.37 10.62 -6.12
N VAL A 378 5.19 10.02 -5.86
CA VAL A 378 4.75 9.68 -4.48
C VAL A 378 5.10 8.25 -4.07
N MET A 379 5.01 7.27 -4.98
CA MET A 379 5.20 5.86 -4.61
C MET A 379 6.60 5.30 -4.90
N GLY A 380 7.49 6.07 -5.55
CA GLY A 380 8.82 5.58 -5.95
C GLY A 380 8.76 4.40 -6.93
N ILE A 381 7.59 4.11 -7.52
CA ILE A 381 7.40 3.06 -8.51
C ILE A 381 7.89 3.62 -9.85
N LYS A 382 9.03 3.12 -10.33
CA LYS A 382 9.57 3.47 -11.66
C LYS A 382 8.62 3.05 -12.79
N GLU A 383 7.82 1.99 -12.58
CA GLU A 383 6.89 1.46 -13.56
C GLU A 383 5.66 2.36 -13.79
N ASN A 384 5.39 2.67 -15.07
CA ASN A 384 4.20 3.43 -15.47
C ASN A 384 2.90 2.67 -15.21
N PHE A 385 1.84 3.35 -14.79
CA PHE A 385 0.49 2.79 -14.75
C PHE A 385 -0.13 2.76 -16.15
N HIS A 386 -0.02 1.60 -16.82
CA HIS A 386 -0.54 1.39 -18.17
C HIS A 386 -1.99 0.93 -18.16
N LEU A 387 -2.75 1.37 -19.17
CA LEU A 387 -4.08 0.89 -19.45
C LEU A 387 -4.03 -0.53 -20.03
N ILE A 388 -4.57 -1.50 -19.29
CA ILE A 388 -4.68 -2.89 -19.73
C ILE A 388 -6.16 -3.23 -19.93
N VAL A 389 -6.53 -3.46 -21.20
CA VAL A 389 -7.87 -3.91 -21.57
C VAL A 389 -7.88 -5.42 -21.71
N SER A 390 -8.32 -6.12 -20.67
CA SER A 390 -8.48 -7.57 -20.70
C SER A 390 -9.82 -7.97 -21.35
N PRO A 391 -9.89 -9.04 -22.16
CA PRO A 391 -11.16 -9.58 -22.63
C PRO A 391 -12.15 -9.88 -21.50
N THR A 392 -11.64 -10.31 -20.34
CA THR A 392 -12.45 -10.56 -19.14
C THR A 392 -13.05 -9.29 -18.55
N SER A 393 -12.33 -8.17 -18.56
CA SER A 393 -12.87 -6.89 -18.05
C SER A 393 -14.01 -6.38 -18.94
N VAL A 394 -13.86 -6.50 -20.26
CA VAL A 394 -14.90 -6.15 -21.24
C VAL A 394 -16.12 -7.06 -21.08
N LEU A 395 -15.92 -8.36 -20.92
CA LEU A 395 -17.01 -9.31 -20.70
C LEU A 395 -17.80 -8.99 -19.41
N ILE A 396 -17.09 -8.73 -18.30
CA ILE A 396 -17.69 -8.30 -17.04
C ILE A 396 -18.50 -7.03 -17.23
N ALA A 397 -17.95 -6.03 -17.93
CA ALA A 397 -18.65 -4.77 -18.20
C ALA A 397 -19.92 -4.98 -19.03
N ILE A 398 -19.89 -5.84 -20.05
CA ILE A 398 -21.07 -6.20 -20.86
C ILE A 398 -22.14 -6.87 -19.98
N VAL A 399 -21.76 -7.89 -19.20
CA VAL A 399 -22.70 -8.65 -18.36
C VAL A 399 -23.34 -7.74 -17.31
N LEU A 400 -22.55 -6.96 -16.58
CA LEU A 400 -23.05 -6.02 -15.57
C LEU A 400 -23.93 -4.93 -16.18
N SER A 401 -23.59 -4.43 -17.37
CA SER A 401 -24.41 -3.44 -18.08
C SER A 401 -25.76 -4.01 -18.51
N LEU A 402 -25.78 -5.24 -19.04
CA LEU A 402 -27.03 -5.93 -19.39
C LEU A 402 -27.91 -6.16 -18.17
N ILE A 403 -27.32 -6.60 -17.06
CA ILE A 403 -28.02 -6.77 -15.78
C ILE A 403 -28.59 -5.42 -15.30
N THR A 404 -27.79 -4.36 -15.33
CA THR A 404 -28.21 -3.00 -14.95
C THR A 404 -29.40 -2.53 -15.78
N ILE A 405 -29.33 -2.62 -17.12
CA ILE A 405 -30.40 -2.20 -18.03
C ILE A 405 -31.66 -3.03 -17.77
N TYR A 406 -31.53 -4.34 -17.59
CA TYR A 406 -32.65 -5.22 -17.30
C TYR A 406 -33.35 -4.86 -15.99
N ILE A 407 -32.60 -4.70 -14.89
CA ILE A 407 -33.15 -4.30 -13.59
C ILE A 407 -33.82 -2.93 -13.67
N SER A 408 -33.18 -1.97 -14.35
CA SER A 408 -33.68 -0.60 -14.49
C SER A 408 -34.98 -0.52 -15.29
N THR A 409 -35.13 -1.36 -16.31
CA THR A 409 -36.33 -1.42 -17.16
C THR A 409 -37.44 -2.26 -16.55
N TYR A 410 -37.17 -3.11 -15.55
CA TYR A 410 -38.13 -4.03 -14.97
C TYR A 410 -39.37 -3.35 -14.38
N ILE A 411 -39.20 -2.33 -13.54
CA ILE A 411 -40.31 -1.59 -12.93
C ILE A 411 -41.11 -0.82 -14.00
N PRO A 412 -40.48 -0.02 -14.89
CA PRO A 412 -41.18 0.63 -16.01
C PRO A 412 -41.93 -0.35 -16.92
N ALA A 413 -41.36 -1.51 -17.23
CA ALA A 413 -42.00 -2.54 -18.05
C ALA A 413 -43.24 -3.13 -17.35
N ARG A 414 -43.17 -3.39 -16.04
CA ARG A 414 -44.32 -3.84 -15.24
C ARG A 414 -45.42 -2.78 -15.19
N ARG A 415 -45.05 -1.50 -15.13
CA ARG A 415 -46.01 -0.37 -15.21
C ARG A 415 -46.68 -0.33 -16.58
N ALA A 416 -45.90 -0.37 -17.67
CA ALA A 416 -46.41 -0.38 -19.03
C ALA A 416 -47.43 -1.51 -19.30
N ALA A 417 -47.17 -2.70 -18.75
CA ALA A 417 -48.07 -3.84 -18.86
C ALA A 417 -49.46 -3.59 -18.24
N ARG A 418 -49.54 -2.74 -17.21
CA ARG A 418 -50.74 -2.47 -16.41
C ARG A 418 -51.55 -1.26 -16.88
N ILE A 419 -51.03 -0.45 -17.80
CA ILE A 419 -51.74 0.71 -18.35
C ILE A 419 -53.02 0.24 -19.05
N SER A 420 -54.18 0.72 -18.60
CA SER A 420 -55.47 0.37 -19.21
C SER A 420 -55.86 1.33 -20.35
N PRO A 421 -56.68 0.88 -21.32
CA PRO A 421 -57.28 1.75 -22.36
C PRO A 421 -57.91 3.02 -21.78
N VAL A 422 -58.74 2.86 -20.75
CA VAL A 422 -59.52 3.94 -20.14
C VAL A 422 -58.62 4.95 -19.43
N GLU A 423 -57.65 4.51 -18.62
CA GLU A 423 -56.70 5.41 -17.96
C GLU A 423 -55.84 6.20 -18.95
N ALA A 424 -55.47 5.59 -20.07
CA ALA A 424 -54.58 6.19 -21.05
C ALA A 424 -55.29 7.20 -21.98
N ILE A 425 -56.57 6.98 -22.28
CA ILE A 425 -57.38 7.89 -23.11
C ILE A 425 -57.88 9.10 -22.29
N ARG A 426 -58.22 8.89 -21.01
CA ARG A 426 -58.69 9.99 -20.15
C ARG A 426 -57.68 11.13 -20.02
N GLN A 427 -56.37 10.87 -20.15
CA GLN A 427 -55.24 11.80 -19.98
C GLN A 427 -55.18 12.53 -18.62
N THR A 428 -56.29 12.70 -17.90
CA THR A 428 -56.34 13.13 -16.52
C THR A 428 -55.97 11.96 -15.63
N GLN A 429 -54.82 12.08 -14.99
CA GLN A 429 -54.65 11.48 -13.67
C GLN A 429 -55.63 12.18 -12.73
N ASP A 430 -56.93 11.91 -12.86
CA ASP A 430 -57.89 12.17 -11.79
C ASP A 430 -57.54 11.18 -10.69
N ILE A 431 -56.47 11.49 -9.97
CA ILE A 431 -56.21 10.92 -8.67
C ILE A 431 -57.51 11.20 -7.92
N LYS A 432 -58.25 10.15 -7.52
CA LYS A 432 -59.36 10.32 -6.58
C LYS A 432 -58.76 10.93 -5.31
N LEU A 433 -58.73 12.26 -5.24
CA LEU A 433 -58.11 13.02 -4.17
C LEU A 433 -59.13 13.12 -3.05
N SER A 434 -59.02 12.22 -2.07
CA SER A 434 -59.62 12.50 -0.76
C SER A 434 -58.89 13.71 -0.15
N SER A 435 -59.64 14.67 0.40
CA SER A 435 -59.10 15.81 1.17
C SER A 435 -58.06 15.38 2.22
N LYS A 436 -58.22 14.18 2.81
CA LYS A 436 -57.23 13.59 3.73
C LYS A 436 -55.86 13.36 3.10
N ASN A 437 -55.78 13.02 1.81
CA ASN A 437 -54.52 12.62 1.14
C ASN A 437 -53.58 13.80 0.86
N VAL A 438 -54.10 15.03 0.91
CA VAL A 438 -53.39 16.28 0.59
C VAL A 438 -53.34 17.25 1.77
N LYS A 439 -53.90 16.88 2.94
CA LYS A 439 -53.84 17.72 4.15
C LYS A 439 -52.39 18.05 4.55
N THR A 440 -52.17 19.30 4.93
CA THR A 440 -50.90 19.86 5.41
C THR A 440 -51.08 20.33 6.85
N SER A 441 -50.01 20.33 7.65
CA SER A 441 -50.07 20.86 9.02
C SER A 441 -50.17 22.38 8.98
N LYS A 442 -50.93 22.98 9.91
CA LYS A 442 -50.97 24.45 10.08
C LYS A 442 -49.58 25.02 10.41
N LEU A 443 -48.71 24.20 11.00
CA LEU A 443 -47.33 24.57 11.31
C LEU A 443 -46.51 24.87 10.04
N THR A 444 -46.75 24.14 8.95
CA THR A 444 -46.05 24.35 7.67
C THR A 444 -46.33 25.74 7.10
N ARG A 445 -47.59 26.19 7.19
CA ARG A 445 -47.98 27.54 6.79
C ARG A 445 -47.36 28.61 7.69
N ARG A 446 -47.22 28.33 9.00
CA ARG A 446 -46.67 29.27 9.98
C ARG A 446 -45.15 29.45 9.83
N LEU A 447 -44.42 28.38 9.51
CA LEU A 447 -42.96 28.41 9.38
C LEU A 447 -42.49 28.83 7.97
N PHE A 448 -43.21 28.45 6.92
CA PHE A 448 -42.73 28.59 5.53
C PHE A 448 -43.72 29.34 4.60
N GLY A 449 -44.82 29.87 5.14
CA GLY A 449 -45.81 30.63 4.38
C GLY A 449 -46.78 29.80 3.53
N PHE A 450 -47.65 30.50 2.81
CA PHE A 450 -48.71 29.90 1.98
C PHE A 450 -48.17 29.18 0.73
N GLU A 451 -47.11 29.73 0.13
CA GLU A 451 -46.46 29.16 -1.06
C GLU A 451 -45.89 27.77 -0.76
N ALA A 452 -45.26 27.59 0.40
CA ALA A 452 -44.75 26.30 0.85
C ALA A 452 -45.87 25.29 1.14
N GLU A 453 -47.01 25.74 1.68
CA GLU A 453 -48.19 24.88 1.88
C GLU A 453 -48.72 24.35 0.55
N LEU A 454 -48.82 25.21 -0.47
CA LEU A 454 -49.19 24.85 -1.84
C LEU A 454 -48.18 23.89 -2.48
N GLY A 455 -46.88 24.16 -2.30
CA GLY A 455 -45.80 23.28 -2.74
C GLY A 455 -45.92 21.89 -2.12
N LEU A 456 -46.12 21.79 -0.81
CA LEU A 456 -46.25 20.51 -0.10
C LEU A 456 -47.50 19.74 -0.54
N LYS A 457 -48.62 20.44 -0.80
CA LYS A 457 -49.83 19.83 -1.39
C LYS A 457 -49.54 19.25 -2.77
N ASN A 458 -48.75 19.94 -3.61
CA ASN A 458 -48.37 19.44 -4.93
C ASN A 458 -47.48 18.19 -4.85
N LEU A 459 -46.52 18.15 -3.93
CA LEU A 459 -45.70 16.96 -3.67
C LEU A 459 -46.53 15.77 -3.17
N LYS A 460 -47.47 16.02 -2.24
CA LYS A 460 -48.41 15.01 -1.73
C LYS A 460 -49.41 14.55 -2.78
N ARG A 461 -49.74 15.38 -3.77
CA ARG A 461 -50.54 15.00 -4.95
C ARG A 461 -49.75 14.05 -5.85
N ASN A 462 -48.49 14.37 -6.16
CA ASN A 462 -47.68 13.61 -7.11
C ASN A 462 -46.67 12.67 -6.42
N LYS A 463 -47.14 11.86 -5.46
CA LYS A 463 -46.28 11.04 -4.56
C LYS A 463 -45.27 10.15 -5.30
N ARG A 464 -45.61 9.67 -6.50
CA ARG A 464 -44.73 8.80 -7.29
C ARG A 464 -43.53 9.57 -7.87
N ARG A 465 -43.76 10.76 -8.42
CA ARG A 465 -42.70 11.62 -8.95
C ARG A 465 -41.82 12.14 -7.83
N TYR A 466 -42.42 12.62 -6.74
CA TYR A 466 -41.71 13.07 -5.55
C TYR A 466 -40.79 11.97 -4.96
N ARG A 467 -41.31 10.75 -4.74
CA ARG A 467 -40.50 9.64 -4.23
C ARG A 467 -39.32 9.30 -5.14
N ALA A 468 -39.51 9.33 -6.47
CA ALA A 468 -38.42 9.07 -7.41
C ALA A 468 -37.31 10.13 -7.30
N THR A 469 -37.67 11.42 -7.27
CA THR A 469 -36.69 12.51 -7.11
C THR A 469 -35.95 12.43 -5.78
N VAL A 470 -36.67 12.18 -4.68
CA VAL A 470 -36.05 12.05 -3.35
C VAL A 470 -35.13 10.82 -3.27
N ILE A 471 -35.55 9.67 -3.80
CA ILE A 471 -34.71 8.46 -3.83
C ILE A 471 -33.44 8.70 -4.64
N SER A 472 -33.54 9.36 -5.80
CA SER A 472 -32.35 9.67 -6.61
C SER A 472 -31.41 10.67 -5.92
N LEU A 473 -31.96 11.66 -5.20
CA LEU A 473 -31.16 12.58 -4.39
C LEU A 473 -30.44 11.84 -3.24
N ILE A 474 -31.16 10.97 -2.53
CA ILE A 474 -30.59 10.15 -1.45
C ILE A 474 -29.47 9.27 -1.99
N ILE A 475 -29.69 8.57 -3.12
CA ILE A 475 -28.66 7.73 -3.74
C ILE A 475 -27.44 8.59 -4.09
N SER A 476 -27.63 9.75 -4.73
CA SER A 476 -26.52 10.65 -5.05
C SER A 476 -25.73 11.08 -3.81
N LEU A 477 -26.42 11.42 -2.72
CA LEU A 477 -25.79 11.81 -1.46
C LEU A 477 -25.01 10.65 -0.84
N VAL A 478 -25.60 9.45 -0.80
CA VAL A 478 -24.94 8.24 -0.29
C VAL A 478 -23.69 7.93 -1.11
N LEU A 479 -23.77 7.96 -2.44
CA LEU A 479 -22.60 7.72 -3.32
C LEU A 479 -21.47 8.73 -3.03
N PHE A 480 -21.81 10.01 -2.88
CA PHE A 480 -20.85 11.06 -2.59
C PHE A 480 -20.21 10.88 -1.21
N LEU A 481 -21.01 10.66 -0.16
CA LEU A 481 -20.52 10.46 1.20
C LEU A 481 -19.67 9.19 1.31
N SER A 482 -20.07 8.10 0.65
CA SER A 482 -19.28 6.86 0.63
C SER A 482 -17.92 7.06 -0.03
N MET A 483 -17.86 7.76 -1.17
CA MET A 483 -16.59 8.05 -1.84
C MET A 483 -15.72 9.01 -0.99
N SER A 484 -16.32 10.04 -0.39
CA SER A 484 -15.60 10.98 0.48
C SER A 484 -15.02 10.29 1.71
N ALA A 485 -15.84 9.49 2.41
CA ALA A 485 -15.39 8.70 3.55
C ALA A 485 -14.30 7.70 3.14
N PHE A 486 -14.44 7.05 1.99
CA PHE A 486 -13.41 6.16 1.45
C PHE A 486 -12.08 6.89 1.23
N THR A 487 -12.08 8.04 0.56
CA THR A 487 -10.88 8.85 0.36
C THR A 487 -10.26 9.27 1.69
N LEU A 488 -11.07 9.70 2.66
CA LEU A 488 -10.61 10.08 4.00
C LEU A 488 -9.95 8.90 4.73
N TYR A 489 -10.57 7.72 4.70
CA TYR A 489 -10.02 6.52 5.33
C TYR A 489 -8.77 6.02 4.62
N LEU A 490 -8.70 6.11 3.29
CA LEU A 490 -7.50 5.76 2.53
C LEU A 490 -6.34 6.70 2.87
N GLN A 491 -6.60 8.01 2.96
CA GLN A 491 -5.60 9.00 3.40
C GLN A 491 -5.13 8.71 4.82
N LYS A 492 -6.05 8.48 5.77
CA LYS A 492 -5.69 8.15 7.15
C LYS A 492 -4.92 6.82 7.24
N SER A 493 -5.28 5.82 6.44
CA SER A 493 -4.57 4.53 6.38
C SER A 493 -3.15 4.69 5.85
N LEU A 494 -2.93 5.52 4.82
CA LEU A 494 -1.59 5.82 4.31
C LEU A 494 -0.77 6.54 5.37
N GLN A 495 -1.33 7.57 6.02
CA GLN A 495 -0.67 8.28 7.12
C GLN A 495 -0.29 7.35 8.28
N MET A 496 -1.18 6.43 8.66
CA MET A 496 -0.92 5.44 9.71
C MET A 496 0.18 4.43 9.33
N THR A 497 0.48 4.26 8.04
CA THR A 497 1.53 3.34 7.56
C THR A 497 2.88 4.06 7.36
N GLN A 498 2.91 5.39 7.40
CA GLN A 498 4.10 6.21 7.16
C GLN A 498 4.76 6.73 8.44
N ASP A 499 4.47 6.14 9.61
CA ASP A 499 5.06 6.46 10.93
C ASP A 499 5.11 7.97 11.28
N ASN A 500 4.20 8.77 10.69
CA ASN A 500 4.18 10.24 10.75
C ASN A 500 5.53 10.92 10.48
N VAL A 501 6.37 10.35 9.61
CA VAL A 501 7.67 10.95 9.26
C VAL A 501 7.43 12.36 8.71
N ASN A 502 7.99 13.36 9.36
CA ASN A 502 7.81 14.79 9.07
C ASN A 502 9.11 15.45 8.57
N PHE A 503 10.04 14.66 8.04
CA PHE A 503 11.32 15.10 7.51
C PHE A 503 11.74 14.22 6.32
N ASP A 504 12.52 14.77 5.39
CA ASP A 504 13.00 14.03 4.22
C ASP A 504 14.32 13.28 4.48
N LEU A 505 15.19 13.87 5.31
CA LEU A 505 16.53 13.34 5.59
C LEU A 505 16.84 13.52 7.08
N ARG A 506 17.39 12.47 7.70
CA ARG A 506 17.95 12.52 9.05
C ARG A 506 19.38 12.02 9.04
N VAL A 507 20.28 12.83 9.57
CA VAL A 507 21.70 12.48 9.75
C VAL A 507 21.96 12.31 11.24
N THR A 508 22.52 11.17 11.61
CA THR A 508 22.86 10.85 12.99
C THR A 508 24.34 10.53 13.07
N THR A 509 25.02 11.09 14.06
CA THR A 509 26.43 10.80 14.36
C THR A 509 26.53 9.98 15.63
N TYR A 510 27.38 8.96 15.64
CA TYR A 510 27.64 8.10 16.81
C TYR A 510 29.13 8.14 17.12
N ASN A 511 29.50 8.22 18.40
CA ASN A 511 30.90 8.15 18.87
C ASN A 511 31.86 9.17 18.23
N ILE A 512 31.33 10.31 17.79
CA ILE A 512 32.11 11.45 17.28
C ILE A 512 32.05 12.56 18.33
N PRO A 513 33.18 13.23 18.66
CA PRO A 513 33.17 14.38 19.56
C PRO A 513 32.20 15.46 19.10
N MET A 514 31.46 16.05 20.05
CA MET A 514 30.36 16.99 19.77
C MET A 514 30.80 18.16 18.87
N ASP A 515 32.01 18.69 19.04
CA ASP A 515 32.55 19.78 18.22
C ASP A 515 32.70 19.40 16.74
N GLN A 516 33.10 18.16 16.46
CA GLN A 516 33.23 17.67 15.10
C GLN A 516 31.86 17.43 14.47
N SER A 517 30.92 16.87 15.23
CA SER A 517 29.53 16.71 14.79
C SER A 517 28.89 18.07 14.49
N ASN A 518 29.07 19.06 15.35
CA ASN A 518 28.55 20.42 15.14
C ASN A 518 29.10 21.08 13.88
N LYS A 519 30.40 20.90 13.59
CA LYS A 519 31.01 21.40 12.36
C LYS A 519 30.44 20.73 11.12
N LEU A 520 30.23 19.41 11.17
CA LEU A 520 29.63 18.65 10.08
C LEU A 520 28.18 19.10 9.82
N PHE A 521 27.35 19.21 10.86
CA PHE A 521 25.97 19.65 10.72
C PHE A 521 25.88 21.09 10.19
N GLY A 522 26.77 21.98 10.63
CA GLY A 522 26.85 23.34 10.09
C GLY A 522 27.16 23.37 8.59
N GLN A 523 27.98 22.44 8.08
CA GLN A 523 28.22 22.33 6.63
C GLN A 523 26.99 21.81 5.89
N ILE A 524 26.32 20.80 6.45
CA ILE A 524 25.11 20.22 5.85
C ILE A 524 24.03 21.28 5.74
N GLU A 525 23.77 22.05 6.80
CA GLU A 525 22.73 23.10 6.85
C GLU A 525 22.92 24.20 5.79
N THR A 526 24.14 24.43 5.32
CA THR A 526 24.43 25.43 4.29
C THR A 526 24.21 24.94 2.85
N LEU A 527 23.82 23.69 2.64
CA LEU A 527 23.57 23.16 1.31
C LEU A 527 22.32 23.81 0.68
N ASP A 528 22.45 24.27 -0.57
CA ASP A 528 21.42 25.01 -1.32
C ASP A 528 20.04 24.33 -1.42
N LYS A 529 19.95 23.02 -1.18
CA LYS A 529 18.71 22.25 -1.27
C LYS A 529 18.01 22.02 0.08
N ILE A 530 18.51 22.60 1.17
CA ILE A 530 17.88 22.50 2.49
C ILE A 530 16.93 23.68 2.68
N ASP A 531 15.62 23.38 2.72
CA ASP A 531 14.57 24.38 2.99
C ASP A 531 14.39 24.62 4.50
N GLN A 532 14.40 23.55 5.30
CA GLN A 532 14.28 23.59 6.76
C GLN A 532 15.22 22.57 7.41
N HIS A 533 15.73 22.89 8.60
CA HIS A 533 16.54 21.99 9.41
C HIS A 533 16.15 22.10 10.88
N ASN A 534 16.43 21.05 11.66
CA ASN A 534 16.27 21.03 13.10
C ASN A 534 17.37 20.15 13.69
N ARG A 535 18.06 20.65 14.73
CA ARG A 535 19.05 19.87 15.47
C ARG A 535 18.38 19.27 16.69
N ILE A 536 18.58 17.97 16.87
CA ILE A 536 18.05 17.22 18.00
C ILE A 536 19.22 16.60 18.73
N TYR A 537 19.30 16.85 20.04
CA TYR A 537 20.23 16.18 20.95
C TYR A 537 19.43 15.19 21.77
N SER A 538 19.89 13.95 21.88
CA SER A 538 19.13 12.91 22.56
C SER A 538 19.99 12.16 23.57
N VAL A 539 19.40 11.83 24.72
CA VAL A 539 19.96 10.88 25.69
C VAL A 539 18.88 9.86 26.06
N GLU A 540 19.30 8.62 26.28
CA GLU A 540 18.40 7.56 26.77
C GLU A 540 18.46 7.53 28.30
N ALA A 541 17.30 7.33 28.91
CA ALA A 541 17.06 7.25 30.34
C ALA A 541 15.99 6.17 30.60
N SER A 542 15.65 5.92 31.85
CA SER A 542 14.56 5.03 32.25
C SER A 542 13.67 5.69 33.30
N THR A 543 12.41 5.26 33.40
CA THR A 543 11.47 5.71 34.43
C THR A 543 10.52 4.59 34.84
N LEU A 544 10.06 4.61 36.08
CA LEU A 544 9.12 3.64 36.62
C LEU A 544 7.70 4.22 36.58
N ILE A 545 6.80 3.57 35.84
CA ILE A 545 5.40 3.99 35.68
C ILE A 545 4.48 3.01 36.43
N SER A 546 3.53 3.54 37.20
CA SER A 546 2.57 2.71 37.92
C SER A 546 1.64 1.94 36.97
N LYS A 547 1.11 0.81 37.44
CA LYS A 547 0.22 -0.08 36.67
C LYS A 547 -0.97 0.65 36.06
N GLU A 548 -1.64 1.52 36.82
CA GLU A 548 -2.82 2.26 36.37
C GLU A 548 -2.51 3.22 35.21
N LYS A 549 -1.28 3.74 35.18
CA LYS A 549 -0.81 4.72 34.19
C LYS A 549 -0.13 4.09 32.99
N THR A 550 0.12 2.78 33.04
CA THR A 550 0.73 2.02 31.95
C THR A 550 -0.22 1.94 30.75
N ALA A 551 0.33 1.97 29.53
CA ALA A 551 -0.47 1.81 28.32
C ALA A 551 -1.25 0.48 28.30
N ASP A 552 -2.44 0.52 27.70
CA ASP A 552 -3.33 -0.65 27.64
C ASP A 552 -2.69 -1.85 26.92
N PHE A 553 -1.85 -1.59 25.91
CA PHE A 553 -1.20 -2.65 25.13
C PHE A 553 0.01 -3.30 25.82
N LEU A 554 0.40 -2.83 27.01
CA LEU A 554 1.45 -3.42 27.85
C LEU A 554 0.86 -4.19 29.05
N GLN A 555 -0.44 -4.06 29.31
CA GLN A 555 -1.11 -4.73 30.44
C GLN A 555 -1.07 -6.26 30.33
N TRP A 556 -1.12 -6.83 29.12
CA TRP A 556 -1.03 -8.28 28.90
C TRP A 556 0.36 -8.85 29.24
N GLU A 557 1.42 -8.06 29.11
CA GLU A 557 2.79 -8.45 29.45
C GLU A 557 2.96 -8.56 30.97
N GLN A 558 2.25 -7.71 31.72
CA GLN A 558 2.11 -7.79 33.18
C GLN A 558 1.37 -9.05 33.66
N GLU A 559 0.29 -9.47 32.98
CA GLU A 559 -0.45 -10.70 33.35
C GLU A 559 0.42 -11.96 33.28
N ARG A 560 1.47 -11.94 32.44
CA ARG A 560 2.39 -13.07 32.25
C ARG A 560 3.56 -13.07 33.24
N LEU A 561 3.92 -11.91 33.78
CA LEU A 561 5.05 -11.72 34.71
C LEU A 561 4.61 -11.71 36.19
N ALA A 562 3.31 -11.66 36.47
CA ALA A 562 2.81 -11.44 37.82
C ALA A 562 2.90 -12.69 38.71
N ASP A 563 3.89 -12.69 39.61
CA ASP A 563 3.87 -13.39 40.90
C ASP A 563 3.08 -12.56 41.96
N GLY A 564 1.96 -11.95 41.54
CA GLY A 564 1.02 -11.25 42.43
C GLY A 564 1.43 -9.86 42.94
N THR A 565 2.55 -9.26 42.50
CA THR A 565 3.00 -7.93 42.96
C THR A 565 2.61 -6.79 42.01
N GLU A 566 2.13 -5.67 42.59
CA GLU A 566 1.82 -4.41 41.88
C GLU A 566 3.09 -3.63 41.48
N ALA A 567 4.07 -4.30 40.87
CA ALA A 567 5.34 -3.66 40.53
C ALA A 567 5.16 -2.60 39.41
N PRO A 568 5.81 -1.42 39.53
CA PRO A 568 5.82 -0.42 38.47
C PRO A 568 6.55 -0.96 37.24
N HIS A 569 6.12 -0.51 36.05
CA HIS A 569 6.69 -0.93 34.77
C HIS A 569 7.82 0.01 34.38
N LEU A 570 8.96 -0.56 33.97
CA LEU A 570 10.10 0.21 33.49
C LEU A 570 9.85 0.67 32.05
N TYR A 571 9.92 1.98 31.85
CA TYR A 571 9.85 2.60 30.53
C TYR A 571 11.21 3.17 30.15
N ASN A 572 11.66 2.90 28.94
CA ASN A 572 12.82 3.57 28.35
C ASN A 572 12.40 4.96 27.88
N VAL A 573 13.05 6.00 28.36
CA VAL A 573 12.75 7.39 28.06
C VAL A 573 13.85 7.97 27.19
N THR A 574 13.51 8.37 25.97
CA THR A 574 14.40 9.19 25.15
C THR A 574 14.08 10.66 25.41
N ILE A 575 15.01 11.37 26.02
CA ILE A 575 14.93 12.82 26.16
C ILE A 575 15.48 13.43 24.88
N ASN A 576 14.68 14.25 24.20
CA ASN A 576 15.03 14.92 22.96
C ASN A 576 15.03 16.44 23.19
N ALA A 577 16.19 17.05 23.06
CA ALA A 577 16.36 18.47 23.17
C ALA A 577 16.35 19.12 21.79
N LEU A 578 15.46 20.09 21.61
CA LEU A 578 15.44 20.96 20.43
C LEU A 578 16.15 22.27 20.76
N GLU A 579 16.77 22.90 19.76
CA GLU A 579 17.23 24.27 19.89
C GLU A 579 16.09 25.17 20.38
N ASP A 580 16.38 26.14 21.26
CA ASP A 580 15.36 26.84 22.06
C ASP A 580 14.28 27.52 21.20
N ASP A 581 14.64 28.12 20.08
CA ASP A 581 13.70 28.74 19.13
C ASP A 581 12.76 27.70 18.49
N SER A 582 13.32 26.54 18.11
CA SER A 582 12.55 25.43 17.54
C SER A 582 11.62 24.80 18.58
N PHE A 583 12.08 24.71 19.82
CA PHE A 583 11.26 24.25 20.94
C PHE A 583 10.09 25.21 21.20
N GLU A 584 10.34 26.52 21.24
CA GLU A 584 9.28 27.52 21.45
C GLU A 584 8.21 27.47 20.34
N GLN A 585 8.62 27.27 19.08
CA GLN A 585 7.68 27.06 17.98
C GLN A 585 6.86 25.78 18.19
N TYR A 586 7.51 24.68 18.57
CA TYR A 586 6.84 23.41 18.83
C TYR A 586 5.83 23.49 19.99
N VAL A 587 6.17 24.20 21.08
CA VAL A 587 5.25 24.45 22.21
C VAL A 587 3.96 25.15 21.73
N LYS A 588 4.10 26.15 20.85
CA LYS A 588 2.96 26.87 20.25
C LYS A 588 2.12 25.94 19.35
N GLU A 589 2.76 25.07 18.58
CA GLU A 589 2.07 24.10 17.71
C GLU A 589 1.26 23.04 18.46
N VAL A 590 1.70 22.69 19.68
CA VAL A 590 1.00 21.79 20.61
C VAL A 590 -0.12 22.53 21.37
N GLY A 591 -0.15 23.86 21.33
CA GLY A 591 -1.15 24.69 22.01
C GLY A 591 -0.84 24.95 23.48
N ALA A 592 0.43 24.78 23.90
CA ALA A 592 0.89 25.10 25.25
C ALA A 592 1.57 26.49 25.30
N ASN A 593 1.80 27.01 26.50
CA ASN A 593 2.41 28.33 26.70
C ASN A 593 3.94 28.21 26.88
N PRO A 594 4.77 28.81 26.00
CA PRO A 594 6.24 28.76 26.12
C PRO A 594 6.80 29.22 27.47
N ALA A 595 6.11 30.12 28.17
CA ALA A 595 6.56 30.60 29.49
C ALA A 595 6.64 29.47 30.53
N ASP A 596 5.83 28.43 30.40
CA ASP A 596 5.74 27.33 31.37
C ASP A 596 6.95 26.37 31.32
N PHE A 597 7.82 26.53 30.32
CA PHE A 597 8.97 25.66 30.04
C PHE A 597 10.33 26.35 30.24
N ARG A 598 10.35 27.59 30.75
CA ARG A 598 11.59 28.37 30.93
C ARG A 598 12.27 28.15 32.29
N ASP A 599 11.62 27.45 33.22
CA ASP A 599 12.18 27.17 34.53
C ASP A 599 13.24 26.06 34.43
N VAL A 600 14.50 26.43 34.65
CA VAL A 600 15.64 25.52 34.61
C VAL A 600 15.79 24.73 35.93
N GLN A 601 15.26 25.24 37.05
CA GLN A 601 15.31 24.53 38.33
C GLN A 601 14.24 23.45 38.43
N GLN A 602 13.11 23.64 37.74
CA GLN A 602 12.09 22.61 37.56
C GLN A 602 11.89 22.30 36.07
N PRO A 603 12.80 21.50 35.47
CA PRO A 603 12.78 21.25 34.03
C PRO A 603 11.44 20.65 33.61
N THR A 604 10.73 21.39 32.77
CA THR A 604 9.41 21.03 32.29
C THR A 604 9.52 20.56 30.84
N ALA A 605 8.86 19.46 30.48
CA ALA A 605 8.97 18.87 29.16
C ALA A 605 7.61 18.46 28.58
N ILE A 606 7.57 18.31 27.26
CA ILE A 606 6.41 17.81 26.52
C ILE A 606 6.58 16.29 26.37
N VAL A 607 5.60 15.51 26.80
CA VAL A 607 5.62 14.05 26.63
C VAL A 607 4.82 13.67 25.39
N ILE A 608 5.43 12.85 24.53
CA ILE A 608 4.75 12.23 23.40
C ILE A 608 3.95 11.04 23.91
N ASP A 609 2.63 11.22 24.01
CA ASP A 609 1.76 10.30 24.72
C ASP A 609 0.87 9.44 23.80
N ALA A 610 1.07 9.52 22.48
CA ALA A 610 0.38 8.69 21.50
C ALA A 610 1.35 7.74 20.82
N VAL A 611 0.89 6.52 20.58
CA VAL A 611 1.60 5.49 19.83
C VAL A 611 0.69 4.82 18.82
N LYS A 612 1.22 4.58 17.63
CA LYS A 612 0.61 3.88 16.52
C LYS A 612 1.38 2.60 16.26
N PHE A 613 0.66 1.50 16.18
CA PHE A 613 1.25 0.21 15.84
C PHE A 613 0.22 -0.72 15.19
N ARG A 614 0.70 -1.75 14.51
CA ARG A 614 -0.14 -2.83 14.02
C ARG A 614 -0.44 -3.79 15.18
N ASP A 615 -1.70 -3.89 15.55
CA ASP A 615 -2.18 -4.92 16.46
C ASP A 615 -2.36 -6.22 15.67
N ASP A 616 -1.53 -7.22 15.98
CA ASP A 616 -1.53 -8.51 15.27
C ASP A 616 -2.79 -9.35 15.55
N ASN A 617 -3.40 -9.21 16.73
CA ASN A 617 -4.63 -9.92 17.10
C ASN A 617 -5.83 -9.36 16.33
N LEU A 618 -5.89 -8.03 16.23
CA LEU A 618 -6.95 -7.33 15.51
C LEU A 618 -6.64 -7.18 14.01
N ASN A 619 -5.43 -7.55 13.59
CA ASN A 619 -4.88 -7.38 12.26
C ASN A 619 -5.14 -5.98 11.66
N LYS A 620 -4.98 -4.94 12.49
CA LYS A 620 -5.25 -3.53 12.12
C LYS A 620 -4.26 -2.59 12.81
N TYR A 621 -4.04 -1.42 12.22
CA TYR A 621 -3.32 -0.34 12.91
C TYR A 621 -4.22 0.30 13.95
N VAL A 622 -3.68 0.52 15.14
CA VAL A 622 -4.35 1.18 16.27
C VAL A 622 -3.52 2.38 16.71
N GLU A 623 -4.21 3.45 17.08
CA GLU A 623 -3.64 4.66 17.68
C GLU A 623 -4.17 4.70 19.12
N THR A 624 -3.27 4.65 20.11
CA THR A 624 -3.61 4.64 21.53
C THR A 624 -2.60 5.44 22.35
N LYS A 625 -2.83 5.58 23.64
CA LYS A 625 -1.90 6.27 24.54
C LYS A 625 -0.71 5.38 24.90
N SER A 626 0.51 5.91 24.82
CA SER A 626 1.76 5.26 25.26
C SER A 626 1.93 5.29 26.77
N VAL A 627 1.26 6.22 27.45
CA VAL A 627 1.17 6.34 28.90
C VAL A 627 -0.04 7.21 29.27
N LYS A 628 -0.63 7.00 30.45
CA LYS A 628 -1.76 7.77 30.98
C LYS A 628 -1.29 8.74 32.07
N LEU A 629 -0.45 9.70 31.69
CA LEU A 629 0.03 10.78 32.56
C LEU A 629 -0.94 11.98 32.53
N ASN A 630 -0.78 12.89 33.49
CA ASN A 630 -1.47 14.18 33.50
C ASN A 630 -0.47 15.35 33.42
N VAL A 631 -0.94 16.49 32.89
CA VAL A 631 -0.16 17.74 32.92
C VAL A 631 0.06 18.18 34.37
N GLY A 632 1.29 18.57 34.68
CA GLY A 632 1.76 18.95 36.03
C GLY A 632 2.37 17.80 36.83
N GLU A 633 2.27 16.56 36.36
CA GLU A 633 2.84 15.39 37.04
C GLU A 633 4.38 15.37 36.94
N GLY A 634 5.05 14.80 37.94
CA GLY A 634 6.50 14.60 37.95
C GLY A 634 6.89 13.24 37.35
N LEU A 635 7.98 13.21 36.59
CA LEU A 635 8.63 12.03 36.04
C LEU A 635 10.06 11.96 36.57
N GLU A 636 10.38 10.90 37.30
CA GLU A 636 11.76 10.63 37.72
C GLU A 636 12.49 9.85 36.65
N LEU A 637 13.61 10.40 36.19
CA LEU A 637 14.46 9.78 35.17
C LEU A 637 15.73 9.25 35.80
N ASN A 638 16.06 8.01 35.47
CA ASN A 638 17.27 7.32 35.88
C ASN A 638 18.12 6.99 34.64
N TYR A 639 19.41 6.75 34.83
CA TYR A 639 20.29 6.24 33.78
C TYR A 639 21.09 5.06 34.34
N ASP A 640 21.45 4.12 33.46
CA ASP A 640 22.25 2.97 33.84
C ASP A 640 23.74 3.36 33.78
N ASN A 641 24.42 3.29 34.92
CA ASN A 641 25.85 3.54 34.99
C ASN A 641 26.60 2.23 34.73
N GLU A 642 27.01 1.99 33.48
CA GLU A 642 27.69 0.76 33.06
C GLU A 642 28.96 0.45 33.88
N ASP A 643 29.69 1.49 34.32
CA ASP A 643 30.92 1.34 35.10
C ASP A 643 30.66 0.83 36.54
N LYS A 644 29.51 1.21 37.11
CA LYS A 644 29.13 0.85 38.49
C LYS A 644 28.10 -0.28 38.56
N GLN A 645 27.46 -0.63 37.44
CA GLN A 645 26.32 -1.55 37.36
C GLN A 645 25.16 -1.16 38.31
N VAL A 646 24.87 0.15 38.41
CA VAL A 646 23.80 0.68 39.27
C VAL A 646 23.01 1.74 38.51
N GLU A 647 21.69 1.75 38.66
CA GLU A 647 20.84 2.86 38.20
C GLU A 647 21.03 4.09 39.09
N GLU A 648 21.42 5.21 38.49
CA GLU A 648 21.54 6.49 39.17
C GLU A 648 20.47 7.48 38.69
N LYS A 649 20.05 8.38 39.57
CA LYS A 649 19.04 9.41 39.25
C LYS A 649 19.65 10.44 38.30
N LEU A 650 19.05 10.61 37.13
CA LEU A 650 19.42 11.61 36.14
C LEU A 650 18.75 12.96 36.43
N ALA A 651 17.42 12.98 36.50
CA ALA A 651 16.65 14.22 36.68
C ALA A 651 15.23 13.94 37.19
N SER A 652 14.55 14.99 37.66
CA SER A 652 13.09 14.98 37.85
C SER A 652 12.46 16.01 36.92
N LEU A 653 11.65 15.54 35.98
CA LEU A 653 10.95 16.37 34.99
C LEU A 653 9.52 16.62 35.40
N ARG A 654 8.98 17.80 35.05
CA ARG A 654 7.54 18.07 35.12
C ARG A 654 6.90 17.93 33.74
N VAL A 655 5.75 17.27 33.65
CA VAL A 655 4.98 17.18 32.41
C VAL A 655 4.28 18.51 32.15
N GLY A 656 4.77 19.28 31.18
CA GLY A 656 4.19 20.58 30.79
C GLY A 656 3.06 20.47 29.77
N ALA A 657 3.13 19.47 28.88
CA ALA A 657 2.08 19.16 27.92
C ALA A 657 2.15 17.70 27.48
N LEU A 658 1.02 17.20 26.98
CA LEU A 658 0.86 15.86 26.41
C LEU A 658 0.38 15.98 24.97
N THR A 659 1.00 15.26 24.04
CA THR A 659 0.65 15.37 22.62
C THR A 659 0.97 14.09 21.85
N GLY A 660 0.20 13.83 20.80
CA GLY A 660 0.53 12.82 19.79
C GLY A 660 1.22 13.39 18.54
N ARG A 661 1.47 14.71 18.50
CA ARG A 661 2.15 15.39 17.40
C ARG A 661 3.65 15.34 17.63
N LEU A 662 4.43 14.84 16.67
CA LEU A 662 5.89 14.79 16.74
C LEU A 662 6.50 16.10 16.20
N PRO A 663 7.58 16.64 16.82
CA PRO A 663 8.38 17.69 16.22
C PRO A 663 9.20 17.14 15.05
N MET A 664 9.70 18.02 14.18
CA MET A 664 10.51 17.63 13.01
C MET A 664 11.75 16.83 13.43
N GLY A 665 11.92 15.61 12.92
CA GLY A 665 13.11 14.77 13.11
C GLY A 665 13.00 13.67 14.17
N ILE A 666 11.96 13.70 15.03
CA ILE A 666 11.69 12.66 16.02
C ILE A 666 10.77 11.60 15.41
N LEU A 667 11.13 10.32 15.58
CA LEU A 667 10.31 9.19 15.15
C LEU A 667 9.46 8.66 16.30
N GLU A 668 8.32 8.09 15.95
CA GLU A 668 7.42 7.43 16.90
C GLU A 668 8.10 6.17 17.49
N LYS A 669 8.08 6.03 18.82
CA LYS A 669 8.49 4.80 19.50
C LYS A 669 7.31 3.85 19.38
N GLY A 670 7.42 2.78 18.58
CA GLY A 670 6.34 1.84 18.27
C GLY A 670 5.80 1.07 19.50
N ARG A 671 5.25 -0.14 19.30
CA ARG A 671 4.67 -0.95 20.39
C ARG A 671 5.73 -1.42 21.40
N SER A 672 6.06 -0.57 22.38
CA SER A 672 7.08 -0.84 23.41
C SER A 672 6.83 -0.01 24.66
N ALA A 673 7.41 -0.43 25.79
CA ALA A 673 7.51 0.39 27.00
C ALA A 673 8.57 1.49 26.83
N ALA A 674 8.28 2.45 25.95
CA ALA A 674 9.17 3.56 25.66
C ALA A 674 8.41 4.88 25.55
N LEU A 675 9.03 5.97 26.03
CA LEU A 675 8.50 7.33 25.98
C LEU A 675 9.50 8.25 25.28
N SER A 676 8.98 9.17 24.49
CA SER A 676 9.76 10.30 23.98
C SER A 676 9.33 11.55 24.72
N VAL A 677 10.31 12.25 25.28
CA VAL A 677 10.13 13.52 25.97
C VAL A 677 10.87 14.58 25.17
N VAL A 678 10.26 15.76 25.01
CA VAL A 678 10.81 16.87 24.23
C VAL A 678 10.96 18.09 25.13
N MET A 679 12.15 18.69 25.13
CA MET A 679 12.47 19.87 25.93
C MET A 679 13.39 20.85 25.19
N SER A 680 13.62 22.02 25.78
CA SER A 680 14.58 23.00 25.29
C SER A 680 16.02 22.53 25.53
N LYS A 681 16.94 22.96 24.67
CA LYS A 681 18.36 22.65 24.80
C LYS A 681 18.95 23.25 26.07
N SER A 682 18.55 24.47 26.43
CA SER A 682 18.99 25.10 27.67
C SER A 682 18.64 24.27 28.91
N SER A 683 17.44 23.70 28.98
CA SER A 683 17.04 22.83 30.10
C SER A 683 17.73 21.47 30.06
N PHE A 684 18.00 20.95 28.87
CA PHE A 684 18.73 19.69 28.68
C PHE A 684 20.20 19.80 29.12
N ASP A 685 20.91 20.84 28.68
CA ASP A 685 22.30 21.08 29.04
C ASP A 685 22.45 21.26 30.57
N ALA A 686 21.46 21.89 31.22
CA ALA A 686 21.44 22.02 32.67
C ALA A 686 21.28 20.68 33.41
N ILE A 687 20.53 19.72 32.85
CA ILE A 687 20.42 18.37 33.41
C ILE A 687 21.75 17.62 33.30
N LEU A 688 22.40 17.70 32.13
CA LEU A 688 23.69 17.01 31.90
C LEU A 688 24.83 17.62 32.72
N GLN A 689 24.87 18.94 32.91
CA GLN A 689 25.90 19.58 33.75
C GLN A 689 25.85 19.15 35.23
N GLN A 690 24.67 18.75 35.72
CA GLN A 690 24.50 18.26 37.09
C GLN A 690 24.94 16.80 37.27
N ASN A 691 25.02 16.03 36.18
CA ASN A 691 25.39 14.61 36.16
C ASN A 691 26.23 14.30 34.90
N PRO A 692 27.53 14.69 34.90
CA PRO A 692 28.40 14.67 33.72
C PRO A 692 28.89 13.27 33.30
#